data_AF-A0A1Y3MYU3-F1
#
_entry.id   AF-A0A1Y3MYU3-F1
#
_cell.length_a   1.000
_cell.length_b   1.000
_cell.length_c   1.000
_cell.angle_alpha   90.00
_cell.angle_beta   90.00
_cell.angle_gamma   90.00
#
_symmetry.space_group_name_H-M   'P 1'
#
loop_
_entity.id
_entity.type
_entity.pdbx_description
1 polymer ?
#
loop_
_entity_poly.entity_id
_entity_poly.type
_entity_poly.pdbx_seq_one_letter_code
_entity_poly.pdbx_strand_id
1 'polypeptide(L)'
;MKFQRIITSIAALAAPMAVVAKSQDYARHIELSLLFYEAQRSGKLPEDNRIYWRHDSMLDAGADNGVDLTGGYYDAGDNVKFNFPAAAALTLLAWSGIDYADGYKEAGQWKYLLDAVRWGADYFMKCHTGKNELYVQVGKGTTDHAYWYPPEYASYDHPSFKLTASAPGTEVSADTASFLAATYLLFKDEDPSYAAKCLQHSKEIYDFADTYRGDYIGSVPDVSGFYSTWSGYNDEIAFGALWLYRATNDQGYLKKFEAIADAVYGAQDTKAYGTCTGPISWDDKRPGAYILAAILTGDENRLAKAYDYCDNVLTQPRTPGGLWYDSNLSKWASNRYASNAASMLAMLANYLPKGDARRTKYVDFVKSQTDYILGDNPAGVNYVVGAEANSPVAVHHRGASGTYDSQDVHARPVDYNIFTLWGALAGGPGKDDSYEDTRKNYEMNEVALDYNAAFQMNLAFLVKEGFNKPDPDSVKVHDRSFPKKADTPDITVEVDGDKINIATGSNMMCSSWCIEFTTDFEIDIVHHSIMHQTGPNYIICNQRETNFLDGQGTPQTIQYQGKVQGKPNIEIENVVVMCDGWHAPQNAHKPTYRPENGRRYEIVNGGGIGNTIPLFQQSTCWPAFLCDGSAPINNSNNNNNHNNNNNNNNNNNNKNEDCFAIKLGYPCCNSNPVVYTDSDGEWGFNGSNWCGIGGSSNNNNNNNNNNNNNTQYPKCNSSCQVVYVDGDGDWGVENQQWCLIDKNKCNNSQCPGIKYGYPCCSHRNVYMEDNDGKWGIENDQWCSIPY
;
A
#
# COMPACT_ATOMS: atom_id res chain seq x y z
N MET A 1 57.13 16.01 46.60
CA MET A 1 56.31 14.82 46.22
C MET A 1 54.88 15.29 45.94
N LYS A 2 54.26 14.70 44.90
CA LYS A 2 52.83 14.77 44.52
C LYS A 2 52.39 15.97 43.65
N PHE A 3 52.88 15.99 42.41
CA PHE A 3 52.23 16.61 41.25
C PHE A 3 52.20 15.57 40.12
N GLN A 4 51.24 14.64 40.16
CA GLN A 4 50.92 13.68 39.08
C GLN A 4 49.74 12.82 39.55
N ARG A 5 48.50 13.27 39.30
CA ARG A 5 47.26 12.44 39.26
C ARG A 5 45.96 13.26 39.03
N ILE A 6 46.02 14.34 38.25
CA ILE A 6 44.82 15.04 37.76
C ILE A 6 45.01 15.34 36.26
N ILE A 7 45.21 14.30 35.45
CA ILE A 7 45.12 14.39 33.97
C ILE A 7 44.34 13.21 33.37
N THR A 8 43.95 12.19 34.15
CA THR A 8 43.30 10.98 33.63
C THR A 8 41.78 10.88 33.83
N SER A 9 41.10 11.96 34.26
CA SER A 9 39.65 11.92 34.54
C SER A 9 38.79 12.88 33.70
N ILE A 10 39.37 13.58 32.71
CA ILE A 10 38.61 14.46 31.79
C ILE A 10 38.57 13.89 30.35
N ALA A 11 39.31 12.81 30.06
CA ALA A 11 39.35 12.21 28.73
C ALA A 11 38.27 11.13 28.46
N ALA A 12 37.30 10.94 29.34
CA ALA A 12 36.29 9.86 29.24
C ALA A 12 34.83 10.35 29.09
N LEU A 13 34.60 11.64 28.79
CA LEU A 13 33.26 12.21 28.56
C LEU A 13 33.13 13.01 27.26
N ALA A 14 33.98 12.68 26.29
CA ALA A 14 33.69 12.94 24.88
C ALA A 14 33.83 11.60 24.16
N ALA A 15 32.83 10.74 24.28
CA ALA A 15 32.54 9.88 23.14
C ALA A 15 32.42 10.86 21.96
N PRO A 16 33.13 10.66 20.84
CA PRO A 16 32.84 11.43 19.66
C PRO A 16 31.33 11.24 19.45
N MET A 17 30.54 12.32 19.54
CA MET A 17 29.26 12.34 18.87
C MET A 17 29.60 11.91 17.46
N ALA A 18 29.27 10.66 17.12
CA ALA A 18 29.51 10.15 15.80
C ALA A 18 28.85 11.19 14.90
N VAL A 19 29.65 11.91 14.12
CA VAL A 19 29.12 12.71 13.04
C VAL A 19 28.43 11.67 12.17
N VAL A 20 27.11 11.55 12.32
CA VAL A 20 26.32 10.68 11.46
C VAL A 20 26.59 11.21 10.07
N ALA A 21 27.29 10.43 9.26
CA ALA A 21 27.62 10.85 7.91
C ALA A 21 26.30 11.11 7.17
N LYS A 22 26.19 12.27 6.52
CA LYS A 22 25.03 12.63 5.71
C LYS A 22 24.82 11.53 4.67
N SER A 23 23.65 10.90 4.66
CA SER A 23 23.39 9.80 3.73
C SER A 23 23.22 10.34 2.31
N GLN A 24 23.84 9.64 1.37
CA GLN A 24 23.63 9.82 -0.08
C GLN A 24 23.18 8.51 -0.72
N ASP A 25 22.65 7.59 0.10
CA ASP A 25 22.06 6.33 -0.33
C ASP A 25 20.62 6.58 -0.78
N TYR A 26 20.48 7.27 -1.91
CA TYR A 26 19.17 7.58 -2.48
C TYR A 26 18.39 6.31 -2.80
N ALA A 27 19.06 5.23 -3.20
CA ALA A 27 18.42 3.94 -3.47
C ALA A 27 17.71 3.38 -2.23
N ARG A 28 18.34 3.46 -1.06
CA ARG A 28 17.71 3.12 0.21
C ARG A 28 16.51 4.01 0.52
N HIS A 29 16.58 5.30 0.24
CA HIS A 29 15.46 6.21 0.49
C HIS A 29 14.28 5.97 -0.48
N ILE A 30 14.53 5.47 -1.69
CA ILE A 30 13.46 5.01 -2.62
C ILE A 30 12.70 3.83 -2.00
N GLU A 31 13.41 2.86 -1.43
CA GLU A 31 12.80 1.71 -0.73
C GLU A 31 11.95 2.18 0.43
N LEU A 32 12.52 3.02 1.31
CA LEU A 32 11.83 3.54 2.48
C LEU A 32 10.54 4.28 2.08
N SER A 33 10.62 5.21 1.13
CA SER A 33 9.45 5.96 0.68
C SER A 33 8.35 5.07 0.09
N LEU A 34 8.68 3.94 -0.56
CA LEU A 34 7.67 2.97 -1.02
C LEU A 34 7.05 2.17 0.14
N LEU A 35 7.80 1.91 1.22
CA LEU A 35 7.22 1.35 2.46
C LEU A 35 6.22 2.32 3.09
N PHE A 36 6.44 3.63 3.00
CA PHE A 36 5.45 4.62 3.44
C PHE A 36 4.15 4.49 2.64
N TYR A 37 4.20 4.40 1.31
CA TYR A 37 2.98 4.16 0.51
C TYR A 37 2.27 2.88 0.94
N GLU A 38 2.99 1.77 1.14
CA GLU A 38 2.37 0.54 1.66
C GLU A 38 1.72 0.75 3.04
N ALA A 39 2.33 1.56 3.90
CA ALA A 39 1.80 1.91 5.21
C ALA A 39 0.59 2.85 5.16
N GLN A 40 0.29 3.46 4.01
CA GLN A 40 -0.92 4.27 3.78
C GLN A 40 -2.08 3.48 3.14
N ARG A 41 -1.90 2.21 2.76
CA ARG A 41 -2.94 1.42 2.06
C ARG A 41 -4.22 1.28 2.88
N SER A 42 -5.38 1.45 2.26
CA SER A 42 -6.71 1.17 2.83
C SER A 42 -7.36 -0.03 2.14
N GLY A 43 -8.32 -0.70 2.75
CA GLY A 43 -8.97 -1.89 2.20
C GLY A 43 -8.32 -3.19 2.67
N LYS A 44 -8.57 -4.28 1.92
CA LYS A 44 -7.98 -5.59 2.18
C LYS A 44 -6.53 -5.62 1.71
N LEU A 45 -5.59 -5.79 2.63
CA LEU A 45 -4.17 -5.80 2.32
C LEU A 45 -3.76 -7.13 1.65
N PRO A 46 -2.74 -7.13 0.78
CA PRO A 46 -2.28 -8.34 0.13
C PRO A 46 -1.54 -9.25 1.12
N GLU A 47 -1.47 -10.56 0.83
CA GLU A 47 -0.82 -11.55 1.70
C GLU A 47 0.69 -11.28 1.88
N ASP A 48 1.32 -10.63 0.91
CA ASP A 48 2.73 -10.21 0.93
C ASP A 48 2.94 -8.80 1.52
N ASN A 49 1.94 -8.25 2.23
CA ASN A 49 2.07 -6.98 2.95
C ASN A 49 3.30 -6.97 3.88
N ARG A 50 4.19 -6.00 3.62
CA ARG A 50 5.45 -5.80 4.34
C ARG A 50 5.25 -5.07 5.67
N ILE A 51 4.22 -4.24 5.77
CA ILE A 51 3.97 -3.40 6.95
C ILE A 51 3.25 -4.22 8.02
N TYR A 52 4.04 -4.84 8.91
CA TYR A 52 3.55 -5.83 9.87
C TYR A 52 2.48 -5.34 10.86
N TRP A 53 2.41 -4.03 11.09
CA TRP A 53 1.48 -3.38 12.01
C TRP A 53 0.25 -2.77 11.31
N ARG A 54 0.15 -2.91 9.98
CA ARG A 54 -1.03 -2.54 9.19
C ARG A 54 -1.84 -3.79 8.86
N HIS A 55 -3.16 -3.65 8.90
CA HIS A 55 -4.11 -4.72 8.58
C HIS A 55 -5.27 -4.20 7.74
N ASP A 56 -6.19 -5.12 7.44
CA ASP A 56 -7.43 -4.81 6.72
C ASP A 56 -8.22 -3.71 7.42
N SER A 57 -8.61 -2.69 6.66
CA SER A 57 -9.28 -1.49 7.16
C SER A 57 -10.28 -0.93 6.15
N MET A 58 -11.35 -0.29 6.61
CA MET A 58 -12.39 0.32 5.77
C MET A 58 -12.92 -0.63 4.67
N LEU A 59 -13.17 -1.89 5.04
CA LEU A 59 -13.63 -2.97 4.14
C LEU A 59 -15.06 -2.78 3.61
N ASP A 60 -15.78 -1.82 4.16
CA ASP A 60 -17.14 -1.41 3.83
C ASP A 60 -17.20 -0.07 3.09
N ALA A 61 -16.04 0.48 2.68
CA ALA A 61 -15.98 1.69 1.84
C ALA A 61 -16.87 1.57 0.60
N GLY A 62 -17.80 2.52 0.42
CA GLY A 62 -18.75 2.54 -0.71
C GLY A 62 -20.07 1.80 -0.48
N ALA A 63 -20.20 1.03 0.60
CA ALA A 63 -21.41 0.28 0.90
C ALA A 63 -22.64 1.19 1.10
N ASP A 64 -22.42 2.42 1.58
CA ASP A 64 -23.45 3.47 1.71
C ASP A 64 -24.10 3.87 0.38
N ASN A 65 -23.44 3.55 -0.75
CA ASN A 65 -23.93 3.79 -2.11
C ASN A 65 -24.07 2.50 -2.94
N GLY A 66 -23.88 1.32 -2.35
CA GLY A 66 -23.97 0.03 -3.06
C GLY A 66 -22.85 -0.19 -4.08
N VAL A 67 -21.66 0.38 -3.85
CA VAL A 67 -20.47 0.23 -4.69
C VAL A 67 -19.28 -0.26 -3.87
N ASP A 68 -18.27 -0.87 -4.52
CA ASP A 68 -17.02 -1.23 -3.85
C ASP A 68 -16.01 -0.08 -4.02
N LEU A 69 -15.71 0.63 -2.94
CA LEU A 69 -14.67 1.66 -2.89
C LEU A 69 -13.52 1.25 -1.96
N THR A 70 -13.35 -0.04 -1.67
CA THR A 70 -12.21 -0.56 -0.90
C THR A 70 -10.91 -0.44 -1.71
N GLY A 71 -9.78 -0.28 -1.02
CA GLY A 71 -8.49 0.00 -1.65
C GLY A 71 -8.09 1.47 -1.52
N GLY A 72 -7.06 1.87 -2.28
CA GLY A 72 -6.57 3.24 -2.29
C GLY A 72 -5.72 3.55 -1.07
N TYR A 73 -5.45 4.83 -0.86
CA TYR A 73 -4.55 5.30 0.18
C TYR A 73 -5.24 6.30 1.10
N TYR A 74 -4.94 6.19 2.40
CA TYR A 74 -5.16 7.28 3.34
C TYR A 74 -4.23 8.45 3.00
N ASP A 75 -4.76 9.66 3.14
CA ASP A 75 -4.12 10.87 2.63
C ASP A 75 -2.85 11.24 3.41
N ALA A 76 -2.98 11.36 4.73
CA ALA A 76 -1.94 11.88 5.60
C ALA A 76 -1.83 11.07 6.91
N GLY A 77 -1.79 11.75 8.05
CA GLY A 77 -1.93 11.14 9.37
C GLY A 77 -3.31 10.63 9.73
N ASP A 78 -4.30 10.85 8.85
CA ASP A 78 -5.73 10.61 9.02
C ASP A 78 -6.22 9.36 8.28
N ASN A 79 -7.52 9.04 8.40
CA ASN A 79 -8.11 7.89 7.73
C ASN A 79 -9.09 8.28 6.60
N VAL A 80 -9.02 9.52 6.12
CA VAL A 80 -9.80 9.97 4.96
C VAL A 80 -9.07 9.63 3.67
N LYS A 81 -9.82 9.24 2.65
CA LYS A 81 -9.32 9.07 1.30
C LYS A 81 -9.68 10.30 0.48
N PHE A 82 -8.81 11.31 0.47
CA PHE A 82 -8.97 12.49 -0.40
C PHE A 82 -8.38 12.20 -1.77
N ASN A 83 -9.22 12.06 -2.80
CA ASN A 83 -8.75 11.62 -4.11
C ASN A 83 -8.01 12.72 -4.89
N PHE A 84 -8.23 13.99 -4.58
CA PHE A 84 -7.54 15.10 -5.26
C PHE A 84 -6.01 15.09 -5.01
N PRO A 85 -5.52 15.18 -3.76
CA PRO A 85 -4.09 15.06 -3.47
C PRO A 85 -3.53 13.67 -3.82
N ALA A 86 -4.29 12.60 -3.61
CA ALA A 86 -3.84 11.26 -3.97
C ALA A 86 -3.60 11.11 -5.49
N ALA A 87 -4.50 11.61 -6.34
CA ALA A 87 -4.33 11.56 -7.79
C ALA A 87 -3.13 12.39 -8.24
N ALA A 88 -2.93 13.59 -7.68
CA ALA A 88 -1.76 14.42 -7.98
C ALA A 88 -0.45 13.72 -7.56
N ALA A 89 -0.38 13.21 -6.33
CA ALA A 89 0.78 12.50 -5.79
C ALA A 89 1.14 11.27 -6.65
N LEU A 90 0.15 10.43 -6.96
CA LEU A 90 0.37 9.21 -7.73
C LEU A 90 0.66 9.50 -9.21
N THR A 91 0.19 10.62 -9.77
CA THR A 91 0.61 11.08 -11.10
C THR A 91 2.11 11.37 -11.12
N LEU A 92 2.64 12.04 -10.10
CA LEU A 92 4.09 12.30 -9.99
C LEU A 92 4.89 11.01 -9.75
N LEU A 93 4.37 10.10 -8.93
CA LEU A 93 4.99 8.79 -8.72
C LEU A 93 5.07 7.99 -10.03
N ALA A 94 3.97 7.94 -10.79
CA ALA A 94 3.93 7.29 -12.10
C ALA A 94 4.83 7.99 -13.12
N TRP A 95 4.83 9.33 -13.17
CA TRP A 95 5.73 10.11 -14.03
C TRP A 95 7.20 9.80 -13.74
N SER A 96 7.57 9.73 -12.47
CA SER A 96 8.91 9.32 -12.06
C SER A 96 9.25 7.93 -12.59
N GLY A 97 8.35 6.95 -12.50
CA GLY A 97 8.57 5.62 -13.07
C GLY A 97 8.75 5.59 -14.58
N ILE A 98 7.97 6.41 -15.30
CA ILE A 98 8.04 6.50 -16.77
C ILE A 98 9.40 7.01 -17.23
N ASP A 99 9.88 8.11 -16.64
CA ASP A 99 11.07 8.82 -17.12
C ASP A 99 12.37 8.41 -16.39
N TYR A 100 12.27 7.80 -15.20
CA TYR A 100 13.39 7.37 -14.36
C TYR A 100 13.37 5.87 -14.03
N ALA A 101 12.78 5.03 -14.88
CA ALA A 101 12.75 3.57 -14.70
C ALA A 101 14.12 2.97 -14.33
N ASP A 102 15.20 3.44 -14.97
CA ASP A 102 16.57 2.98 -14.69
C ASP A 102 16.98 3.23 -13.24
N GLY A 103 16.60 4.37 -12.65
CA GLY A 103 16.91 4.69 -11.25
C GLY A 103 16.21 3.74 -10.28
N TYR A 104 14.96 3.38 -10.55
CA TYR A 104 14.24 2.38 -9.75
C TYR A 104 14.77 0.96 -9.94
N LYS A 105 15.17 0.59 -11.17
CA LYS A 105 15.76 -0.72 -11.46
C LYS A 105 17.13 -0.87 -10.79
N GLU A 106 17.97 0.17 -10.84
CA GLU A 106 19.25 0.22 -10.11
C GLU A 106 19.05 0.12 -8.60
N ALA A 107 18.02 0.78 -8.06
CA ALA A 107 17.67 0.69 -6.64
C ALA A 107 17.01 -0.65 -6.23
N GLY A 108 16.68 -1.53 -7.19
CA GLY A 108 15.93 -2.76 -6.93
C GLY A 108 14.47 -2.55 -6.53
N GLN A 109 13.91 -1.37 -6.82
CA GLN A 109 12.58 -0.95 -6.36
C GLN A 109 11.51 -0.87 -7.47
N TRP A 110 11.84 -1.28 -8.70
CA TRP A 110 10.91 -1.22 -9.85
C TRP A 110 9.57 -1.92 -9.57
N LYS A 111 9.61 -3.15 -9.04
CA LYS A 111 8.38 -3.90 -8.73
C LYS A 111 7.50 -3.19 -7.70
N TYR A 112 8.10 -2.61 -6.66
CA TYR A 112 7.35 -1.92 -5.59
C TYR A 112 6.78 -0.58 -6.06
N LEU A 113 7.47 0.11 -6.98
CA LEU A 113 6.90 1.28 -7.65
C LEU A 113 5.66 0.90 -8.47
N LEU A 114 5.76 -0.14 -9.30
CA LEU A 114 4.62 -0.64 -10.07
C LEU A 114 3.47 -1.02 -9.13
N ASP A 115 3.76 -1.75 -8.06
CA ASP A 115 2.75 -2.17 -7.09
C ASP A 115 2.07 -0.98 -6.39
N ALA A 116 2.82 0.07 -6.04
CA ALA A 116 2.24 1.30 -5.47
C ALA A 116 1.32 2.02 -6.47
N VAL A 117 1.76 2.18 -7.73
CA VAL A 117 0.92 2.82 -8.76
C VAL A 117 -0.32 1.98 -9.06
N ARG A 118 -0.19 0.65 -9.17
CA ARG A 118 -1.30 -0.27 -9.42
C ARG A 118 -2.35 -0.21 -8.31
N TRP A 119 -1.92 -0.21 -7.04
CA TRP A 119 -2.83 -0.11 -5.90
C TRP A 119 -3.71 1.14 -5.95
N GLY A 120 -3.11 2.28 -6.31
CA GLY A 120 -3.86 3.52 -6.55
C GLY A 120 -4.81 3.38 -7.74
N ALA A 121 -4.31 2.95 -8.89
CA ALA A 121 -5.09 2.88 -10.13
C ALA A 121 -6.29 1.92 -10.04
N ASP A 122 -6.15 0.78 -9.35
CA ASP A 122 -7.24 -0.14 -9.07
C ASP A 122 -8.37 0.54 -8.31
N TYR A 123 -8.03 1.33 -7.28
CA TYR A 123 -9.01 2.11 -6.53
C TYR A 123 -9.65 3.23 -7.37
N PHE A 124 -8.88 3.99 -8.13
CA PHE A 124 -9.45 5.05 -8.99
C PHE A 124 -10.37 4.50 -10.08
N MET A 125 -10.08 3.31 -10.62
CA MET A 125 -10.99 2.63 -11.55
C MET A 125 -12.28 2.18 -10.88
N LYS A 126 -12.23 1.71 -9.62
CA LYS A 126 -13.44 1.42 -8.82
C LYS A 126 -14.26 2.69 -8.55
N CYS A 127 -13.62 3.82 -8.31
CA CYS A 127 -14.29 5.12 -8.11
C CYS A 127 -15.04 5.62 -9.34
N HIS A 128 -14.64 5.21 -10.55
CA HIS A 128 -15.29 5.58 -11.81
C HIS A 128 -16.41 4.58 -12.14
N THR A 129 -17.58 4.80 -11.53
CA THR A 129 -18.74 3.89 -11.59
C THR A 129 -19.63 4.12 -12.82
N GLY A 130 -19.41 5.20 -13.56
CA GLY A 130 -20.07 5.47 -14.83
C GLY A 130 -19.49 6.68 -15.53
N LYS A 131 -19.83 6.86 -16.82
CA LYS A 131 -19.21 7.87 -17.71
C LYS A 131 -19.14 9.30 -17.15
N ASN A 132 -20.11 9.71 -16.33
CA ASN A 132 -20.17 11.02 -15.69
C ASN A 132 -20.37 10.88 -14.18
N GLU A 133 -19.82 9.83 -13.58
CA GLU A 133 -19.93 9.54 -12.15
C GLU A 133 -18.57 9.09 -11.60
N LEU A 134 -18.03 9.86 -10.66
CA LEU A 134 -16.71 9.63 -10.07
C LEU A 134 -16.74 9.86 -8.57
N TYR A 135 -16.41 8.85 -7.78
CA TYR A 135 -16.18 9.00 -6.34
C TYR A 135 -14.84 9.68 -6.08
N VAL A 136 -14.85 10.70 -5.22
CA VAL A 136 -13.69 11.58 -4.98
C VAL A 136 -13.29 11.69 -3.52
N GLN A 137 -14.10 11.12 -2.63
CA GLN A 137 -13.78 11.08 -1.22
C GLN A 137 -14.49 9.91 -0.54
N VAL A 138 -13.80 9.23 0.38
CA VAL A 138 -14.40 8.28 1.33
C VAL A 138 -13.96 8.70 2.73
N GLY A 139 -14.92 8.85 3.64
CA GLY A 139 -14.71 9.45 4.95
C GLY A 139 -15.02 10.94 4.95
N LYS A 140 -15.47 11.46 6.09
CA LYS A 140 -15.76 12.89 6.28
C LYS A 140 -14.67 13.49 7.17
N GLY A 141 -13.91 14.47 6.68
CA GLY A 141 -12.70 14.97 7.36
C GLY A 141 -12.99 15.48 8.76
N THR A 142 -14.07 16.24 8.93
CA THR A 142 -14.47 16.74 10.27
C THR A 142 -14.81 15.63 11.27
N THR A 143 -15.35 14.49 10.81
CA THR A 143 -15.68 13.36 11.68
C THR A 143 -14.43 12.54 11.96
N ASP A 144 -13.65 12.22 10.94
CA ASP A 144 -12.39 11.50 11.06
C ASP A 144 -11.41 12.22 11.99
N HIS A 145 -11.28 13.54 11.85
CA HIS A 145 -10.35 14.35 12.62
C HIS A 145 -10.77 14.60 14.07
N ALA A 146 -12.02 14.26 14.43
CA ALA A 146 -12.47 14.26 15.82
C ALA A 146 -11.99 13.05 16.61
N TYR A 147 -11.43 12.03 15.95
CA TYR A 147 -10.94 10.80 16.56
C TYR A 147 -9.48 10.53 16.21
N TRP A 148 -8.77 9.91 17.16
CA TRP A 148 -7.43 9.42 16.96
C TRP A 148 -7.44 7.89 16.97
N TYR A 149 -7.90 7.30 15.86
CA TYR A 149 -7.99 5.86 15.66
C TYR A 149 -7.01 5.39 14.58
N PRO A 150 -6.33 4.26 14.78
CA PRO A 150 -5.71 3.54 13.67
C PRO A 150 -6.82 3.09 12.72
N PRO A 151 -6.55 3.03 11.41
CA PRO A 151 -7.58 2.80 10.40
C PRO A 151 -8.33 1.48 10.58
N GLU A 152 -7.67 0.45 11.10
CA GLU A 152 -8.26 -0.86 11.38
C GLU A 152 -9.36 -0.81 12.45
N TYR A 153 -9.37 0.22 13.30
CA TYR A 153 -10.27 0.36 14.45
C TYR A 153 -11.21 1.55 14.33
N ALA A 154 -11.19 2.25 13.19
CA ALA A 154 -12.16 3.29 12.90
C ALA A 154 -13.58 2.74 13.07
N SER A 155 -14.37 3.40 13.91
CA SER A 155 -15.72 2.96 14.31
C SER A 155 -16.80 4.00 14.01
N TYR A 156 -16.43 5.09 13.35
CA TYR A 156 -17.32 6.14 12.88
C TYR A 156 -17.73 5.93 11.41
N ASP A 157 -18.85 6.53 11.04
CA ASP A 157 -19.33 6.53 9.65
C ASP A 157 -18.31 7.20 8.72
N HIS A 158 -18.06 6.56 7.57
CA HIS A 158 -17.14 7.04 6.55
C HIS A 158 -17.88 7.17 5.20
N PRO A 159 -18.72 8.21 5.03
CA PRO A 159 -19.56 8.36 3.84
C PRO A 159 -18.73 8.54 2.57
N SER A 160 -19.29 8.10 1.44
CA SER A 160 -18.68 8.20 0.12
C SER A 160 -19.27 9.37 -0.68
N PHE A 161 -18.42 10.26 -1.19
CA PHE A 161 -18.83 11.43 -1.96
C PHE A 161 -18.45 11.28 -3.43
N LYS A 162 -19.37 11.67 -4.31
CA LYS A 162 -19.21 11.57 -5.77
C LYS A 162 -19.53 12.84 -6.50
N LEU A 163 -18.93 12.96 -7.67
CA LEU A 163 -19.21 13.95 -8.69
C LEU A 163 -20.18 13.40 -9.72
N THR A 164 -20.99 14.27 -10.28
CA THR A 164 -21.92 13.97 -11.37
C THR A 164 -21.99 15.11 -12.38
N ALA A 165 -22.64 14.92 -13.52
CA ALA A 165 -22.90 16.00 -14.47
C ALA A 165 -23.61 17.24 -13.85
N SER A 166 -24.46 17.03 -12.83
CA SER A 166 -25.15 18.13 -12.11
C SER A 166 -24.38 18.67 -10.90
N ALA A 167 -23.35 17.95 -10.46
CA ALA A 167 -22.48 18.31 -9.34
C ALA A 167 -21.03 18.00 -9.76
N PRO A 168 -20.45 18.82 -10.67
CA PRO A 168 -19.13 18.55 -11.24
C PRO A 168 -17.99 18.85 -10.27
N GLY A 169 -16.81 18.36 -10.62
CA GLY A 169 -15.57 18.65 -9.90
C GLY A 169 -14.40 18.44 -10.84
N THR A 170 -14.04 19.50 -11.55
CA THR A 170 -13.13 19.42 -12.69
C THR A 170 -11.70 19.09 -12.28
N GLU A 171 -11.24 19.67 -11.17
CA GLU A 171 -9.87 19.53 -10.68
C GLU A 171 -9.51 18.06 -10.44
N VAL A 172 -10.21 17.43 -9.49
CA VAL A 172 -9.99 16.04 -9.10
C VAL A 172 -10.29 15.05 -10.24
N SER A 173 -11.25 15.35 -11.11
CA SER A 173 -11.54 14.50 -12.27
C SER A 173 -10.38 14.53 -13.27
N ALA A 174 -9.88 15.72 -13.63
CA ALA A 174 -8.77 15.86 -14.58
C ALA A 174 -7.44 15.32 -14.02
N ASP A 175 -7.20 15.43 -12.70
CA ASP A 175 -6.06 14.78 -12.05
C ASP A 175 -6.19 13.26 -12.01
N THR A 176 -7.38 12.72 -11.73
CA THR A 176 -7.63 11.28 -11.81
C THR A 176 -7.36 10.76 -13.22
N ALA A 177 -7.78 11.51 -14.25
CA ALA A 177 -7.48 11.17 -15.63
C ALA A 177 -5.98 11.24 -15.93
N SER A 178 -5.27 12.26 -15.44
CA SER A 178 -3.82 12.40 -15.55
C SER A 178 -3.09 11.19 -14.97
N PHE A 179 -3.49 10.78 -13.76
CA PHE A 179 -2.92 9.63 -13.09
C PHE A 179 -3.13 8.33 -13.87
N LEU A 180 -4.34 8.07 -14.37
CA LEU A 180 -4.63 6.86 -15.12
C LEU A 180 -3.97 6.85 -16.52
N ALA A 181 -3.77 8.02 -17.14
CA ALA A 181 -2.98 8.16 -18.38
C ALA A 181 -1.49 7.87 -18.13
N ALA A 182 -0.93 8.41 -17.04
CA ALA A 182 0.43 8.10 -16.62
C ALA A 182 0.58 6.60 -16.28
N THR A 183 -0.40 6.02 -15.60
CA THR A 183 -0.45 4.57 -15.31
C THR A 183 -0.45 3.75 -16.60
N TYR A 184 -1.26 4.10 -17.60
CA TYR A 184 -1.20 3.45 -18.91
C TYR A 184 0.22 3.47 -19.48
N LEU A 185 0.89 4.62 -19.47
CA LEU A 185 2.25 4.75 -20.00
C LEU A 185 3.28 3.92 -19.23
N LEU A 186 3.13 3.81 -17.91
CA LEU A 186 4.00 3.02 -17.04
C LEU A 186 3.81 1.52 -17.27
N PHE A 187 2.57 1.08 -17.50
CA PHE A 187 2.22 -0.34 -17.61
C PHE A 187 2.09 -0.87 -19.04
N LYS A 188 2.11 -0.03 -20.08
CA LYS A 188 1.85 -0.48 -21.46
C LYS A 188 2.74 -1.63 -21.95
N ASP A 189 3.96 -1.74 -21.41
CA ASP A 189 4.92 -2.79 -21.74
C ASP A 189 5.00 -3.88 -20.65
N GLU A 190 4.55 -3.59 -19.42
CA GLU A 190 4.56 -4.52 -18.27
C GLU A 190 3.27 -5.37 -18.21
N ASP A 191 2.12 -4.75 -18.50
CA ASP A 191 0.78 -5.35 -18.50
C ASP A 191 -0.14 -4.57 -19.49
N PRO A 192 -0.06 -4.88 -20.80
CA PRO A 192 -0.75 -4.10 -21.82
C PRO A 192 -2.28 -4.10 -21.69
N SER A 193 -2.86 -5.21 -21.19
CA SER A 193 -4.31 -5.33 -21.01
C SER A 193 -4.80 -4.42 -19.88
N TYR A 194 -4.08 -4.42 -18.75
CA TYR A 194 -4.36 -3.51 -17.66
C TYR A 194 -4.17 -2.06 -18.06
N ALA A 195 -3.06 -1.74 -18.73
CA ALA A 195 -2.78 -0.40 -19.22
C ALA A 195 -3.93 0.12 -20.10
N ALA A 196 -4.44 -0.70 -21.02
CA ALA A 196 -5.56 -0.33 -21.89
C ALA A 196 -6.83 0.02 -21.10
N LYS A 197 -7.12 -0.70 -20.00
CA LYS A 197 -8.23 -0.36 -19.09
C LYS A 197 -8.01 0.99 -18.41
N CYS A 198 -6.82 1.24 -17.87
CA CYS A 198 -6.48 2.53 -17.29
C CYS A 198 -6.66 3.68 -18.29
N LEU A 199 -6.22 3.50 -19.54
CA LEU A 199 -6.39 4.49 -20.59
C LEU A 199 -7.87 4.73 -20.93
N GLN A 200 -8.70 3.69 -20.95
CA GLN A 200 -10.15 3.84 -21.17
C GLN A 200 -10.77 4.72 -20.08
N HIS A 201 -10.55 4.37 -18.80
CA HIS A 201 -11.05 5.17 -17.68
C HIS A 201 -10.52 6.61 -17.73
N SER A 202 -9.23 6.80 -18.02
CA SER A 202 -8.61 8.12 -18.15
C SER A 202 -9.33 9.00 -19.17
N LYS A 203 -9.61 8.48 -20.37
CA LYS A 203 -10.33 9.22 -21.43
C LYS A 203 -11.74 9.60 -21.01
N GLU A 204 -12.50 8.64 -20.45
CA GLU A 204 -13.89 8.86 -20.04
C GLU A 204 -13.97 9.90 -18.90
N ILE A 205 -13.10 9.80 -17.90
CA ILE A 205 -13.04 10.75 -16.79
C ILE A 205 -12.61 12.16 -17.26
N TYR A 206 -11.63 12.24 -18.17
CA TYR A 206 -11.21 13.54 -18.72
C TYR A 206 -12.34 14.18 -19.53
N ASP A 207 -13.05 13.40 -20.35
CA ASP A 207 -14.19 13.90 -21.11
C ASP A 207 -15.31 14.38 -20.18
N PHE A 208 -15.55 13.69 -19.06
CA PHE A 208 -16.44 14.17 -18.00
C PHE A 208 -15.98 15.51 -17.42
N ALA A 209 -14.70 15.63 -17.03
CA ALA A 209 -14.12 16.85 -16.46
C ALA A 209 -14.22 18.05 -17.41
N ASP A 210 -13.88 17.85 -18.68
CA ASP A 210 -13.84 18.91 -19.70
C ASP A 210 -15.25 19.33 -20.17
N THR A 211 -16.21 18.39 -20.19
CA THR A 211 -17.60 18.65 -20.59
C THR A 211 -18.38 19.37 -19.49
N TYR A 212 -18.21 18.97 -18.23
CA TYR A 212 -18.95 19.51 -17.09
C TYR A 212 -17.99 20.24 -16.17
N ARG A 213 -17.67 21.49 -16.53
CA ARG A 213 -16.71 22.29 -15.76
C ARG A 213 -17.32 22.90 -14.50
N GLY A 214 -16.68 22.75 -13.35
CA GLY A 214 -17.03 23.39 -12.10
C GLY A 214 -16.17 22.93 -10.92
N ASP A 215 -16.00 23.83 -9.95
CA ASP A 215 -15.14 23.61 -8.79
C ASP A 215 -15.72 22.50 -7.89
N TYR A 216 -14.90 21.49 -7.57
CA TYR A 216 -15.38 20.32 -6.84
C TYR A 216 -15.85 20.61 -5.40
N ILE A 217 -15.42 21.71 -4.78
CA ILE A 217 -15.91 22.17 -3.47
C ILE A 217 -17.42 22.43 -3.50
N GLY A 218 -17.94 22.91 -4.64
CA GLY A 218 -19.39 23.12 -4.79
C GLY A 218 -20.19 21.82 -4.68
N SER A 219 -19.56 20.70 -5.04
CA SER A 219 -20.16 19.36 -5.05
C SER A 219 -19.85 18.56 -3.80
N VAL A 220 -18.67 18.76 -3.21
CA VAL A 220 -18.23 18.12 -1.96
C VAL A 220 -17.74 19.18 -0.96
N PRO A 221 -18.65 19.90 -0.26
CA PRO A 221 -18.26 21.00 0.61
C PRO A 221 -17.35 20.62 1.78
N ASP A 222 -17.30 19.34 2.18
CA ASP A 222 -16.45 18.86 3.28
C ASP A 222 -14.96 19.14 3.03
N VAL A 223 -14.51 19.19 1.77
CA VAL A 223 -13.10 19.40 1.41
C VAL A 223 -12.59 20.83 1.63
N SER A 224 -13.48 21.81 1.84
CA SER A 224 -13.08 23.22 1.91
C SER A 224 -12.09 23.52 3.04
N GLY A 225 -12.10 22.71 4.11
CA GLY A 225 -11.18 22.83 5.24
C GLY A 225 -9.85 22.08 5.07
N PHE A 226 -9.70 21.29 4.00
CA PHE A 226 -8.59 20.35 3.82
C PHE A 226 -7.88 20.62 2.48
N TYR A 227 -8.57 20.32 1.37
CA TYR A 227 -8.03 20.39 0.01
C TYR A 227 -8.83 21.37 -0.86
N SER A 228 -8.87 22.64 -0.45
CA SER A 228 -9.56 23.70 -1.20
C SER A 228 -8.93 23.98 -2.58
N THR A 229 -9.63 24.69 -3.46
CA THR A 229 -9.24 24.98 -4.85
C THR A 229 -8.71 26.41 -4.95
N TRP A 230 -7.38 26.58 -4.97
CA TRP A 230 -6.74 27.89 -4.97
C TRP A 230 -6.31 28.32 -6.38
N SER A 231 -5.82 27.39 -7.18
CA SER A 231 -5.40 27.58 -8.58
C SER A 231 -6.56 27.67 -9.58
N GLY A 232 -7.69 27.01 -9.29
CA GLY A 232 -8.79 26.80 -10.24
C GLY A 232 -8.73 25.38 -10.83
N TYR A 233 -9.30 25.18 -12.02
CA TYR A 233 -9.30 23.88 -12.71
C TYR A 233 -8.62 23.89 -14.10
N ASN A 234 -8.19 25.07 -14.56
CA ASN A 234 -7.64 25.20 -15.91
C ASN A 234 -6.30 24.48 -16.03
N ASP A 235 -5.54 24.44 -14.95
CA ASP A 235 -4.26 23.79 -14.89
C ASP A 235 -4.36 22.26 -14.84
N GLU A 236 -5.33 21.68 -14.13
CA GLU A 236 -5.59 20.23 -14.20
C GLU A 236 -6.11 19.83 -15.58
N ILE A 237 -6.98 20.61 -16.21
CA ILE A 237 -7.44 20.32 -17.58
C ILE A 237 -6.27 20.40 -18.56
N ALA A 238 -5.43 21.44 -18.47
CA ALA A 238 -4.24 21.56 -19.31
C ALA A 238 -3.26 20.40 -19.08
N PHE A 239 -3.04 20.01 -17.83
CA PHE A 239 -2.13 18.92 -17.48
C PHE A 239 -2.67 17.55 -17.91
N GLY A 240 -3.95 17.27 -17.68
CA GLY A 240 -4.63 16.07 -18.14
C GLY A 240 -4.65 15.94 -19.67
N ALA A 241 -4.82 17.06 -20.39
CA ALA A 241 -4.70 17.09 -21.84
C ALA A 241 -3.29 16.67 -22.29
N LEU A 242 -2.24 17.19 -21.66
CA LEU A 242 -0.86 16.82 -21.99
C LEU A 242 -0.58 15.35 -21.69
N TRP A 243 -1.08 14.81 -20.58
CA TRP A 243 -0.93 13.38 -20.26
C TRP A 243 -1.64 12.48 -21.26
N LEU A 244 -2.88 12.81 -21.63
CA LEU A 244 -3.61 12.07 -22.65
C LEU A 244 -2.97 12.22 -24.03
N TYR A 245 -2.43 13.39 -24.36
CA TYR A 245 -1.62 13.58 -25.56
C TYR A 245 -0.39 12.68 -25.55
N ARG A 246 0.37 12.64 -24.45
CA ARG A 246 1.52 11.74 -24.29
C ARG A 246 1.14 10.27 -24.42
N ALA A 247 -0.02 9.87 -23.88
CA ALA A 247 -0.51 8.51 -23.91
C ALA A 247 -1.00 8.06 -25.30
N THR A 248 -1.60 8.97 -26.07
CA THR A 248 -2.38 8.60 -27.28
C THR A 248 -1.82 9.15 -28.57
N ASN A 249 -0.97 10.18 -28.49
CA ASN A 249 -0.55 11.03 -29.61
C ASN A 249 -1.73 11.71 -30.35
N ASP A 250 -2.91 11.80 -29.72
CA ASP A 250 -4.08 12.45 -30.31
C ASP A 250 -3.97 13.97 -30.20
N GLN A 251 -3.84 14.61 -31.36
CA GLN A 251 -3.75 16.06 -31.52
C GLN A 251 -4.97 16.81 -30.97
N GLY A 252 -6.10 16.15 -30.77
CA GLY A 252 -7.27 16.71 -30.09
C GLY A 252 -6.94 17.15 -28.67
N TYR A 253 -6.18 16.35 -27.91
CA TYR A 253 -5.77 16.74 -26.55
C TYR A 253 -4.74 17.86 -26.57
N LEU A 254 -3.77 17.84 -27.49
CA LEU A 254 -2.81 18.96 -27.61
C LEU A 254 -3.53 20.29 -27.88
N LYS A 255 -4.55 20.30 -28.74
CA LYS A 255 -5.37 21.49 -29.00
C LYS A 255 -6.15 21.97 -27.77
N LYS A 256 -6.65 21.04 -26.93
CA LYS A 256 -7.31 21.39 -25.66
C LYS A 256 -6.34 22.08 -24.70
N PHE A 257 -5.10 21.58 -24.63
CA PHE A 257 -4.02 22.23 -23.88
C PHE A 257 -3.71 23.62 -24.43
N GLU A 258 -3.46 23.75 -25.73
CA GLU A 258 -3.12 25.03 -26.39
C GLU A 258 -4.21 26.09 -26.18
N ALA A 259 -5.49 25.68 -26.24
CA ALA A 259 -6.61 26.57 -26.00
C ALA A 259 -6.60 27.21 -24.60
N ILE A 260 -6.00 26.56 -23.60
CA ILE A 260 -5.82 27.09 -22.24
C ILE A 260 -4.49 27.84 -22.15
N ALA A 261 -3.41 27.23 -22.63
CA ALA A 261 -2.07 27.78 -22.49
C ALA A 261 -1.87 29.11 -23.24
N ASP A 262 -2.57 29.28 -24.36
CA ASP A 262 -2.49 30.47 -25.23
C ASP A 262 -3.69 31.41 -25.08
N ALA A 263 -4.59 31.13 -24.12
CA ALA A 263 -5.70 32.01 -23.83
C ALA A 263 -5.22 33.38 -23.32
N VAL A 264 -5.98 34.42 -23.65
CA VAL A 264 -5.75 35.77 -23.13
C VAL A 264 -6.48 35.90 -21.80
N TYR A 265 -5.72 35.94 -20.72
CA TYR A 265 -6.24 36.16 -19.37
C TYR A 265 -6.17 37.63 -18.98
N GLY A 266 -6.97 38.01 -17.98
CA GLY A 266 -6.86 39.33 -17.36
C GLY A 266 -5.49 39.53 -16.72
N ALA A 267 -4.93 40.74 -16.81
CA ALA A 267 -3.58 41.04 -16.31
C ALA A 267 -3.37 40.82 -14.79
N GLN A 268 -4.45 40.60 -14.03
CA GLN A 268 -4.44 40.35 -12.59
C GLN A 268 -5.01 38.97 -12.22
N ASP A 269 -5.21 38.10 -13.20
CA ASP A 269 -5.74 36.77 -12.98
C ASP A 269 -4.64 35.84 -12.46
N THR A 270 -4.65 35.61 -11.14
CA THR A 270 -3.70 34.71 -10.47
C THR A 270 -3.94 33.24 -10.79
N LYS A 271 -5.10 32.90 -11.38
CA LYS A 271 -5.48 31.56 -11.84
C LYS A 271 -5.18 31.36 -13.34
N ALA A 272 -4.66 32.37 -14.02
CA ALA A 272 -4.22 32.26 -15.40
C ALA A 272 -3.14 31.19 -15.55
N TYR A 273 -3.17 30.44 -16.64
CA TYR A 273 -2.21 29.36 -16.89
C TYR A 273 -0.76 29.85 -16.81
N GLY A 274 -0.46 31.04 -17.32
CA GLY A 274 0.90 31.57 -17.43
C GLY A 274 1.46 32.29 -16.20
N THR A 275 0.73 32.41 -15.08
CA THR A 275 1.13 33.27 -13.96
C THR A 275 1.76 32.54 -12.77
N CYS A 276 1.80 31.19 -12.78
CA CYS A 276 2.40 30.42 -11.70
C CYS A 276 3.92 30.61 -11.63
N THR A 277 4.41 30.87 -10.42
CA THR A 277 5.83 30.91 -10.06
C THR A 277 6.17 29.93 -8.93
N GLY A 278 5.17 29.33 -8.27
CA GLY A 278 5.35 28.37 -7.19
C GLY A 278 5.64 26.96 -7.71
N PRO A 279 6.02 26.02 -6.81
CA PRO A 279 6.24 24.63 -7.18
C PRO A 279 4.93 23.94 -7.60
N ILE A 280 5.06 22.84 -8.35
CA ILE A 280 3.93 21.92 -8.56
C ILE A 280 3.35 21.49 -7.21
N SER A 281 2.05 21.27 -7.11
CA SER A 281 1.44 20.75 -5.89
C SER A 281 0.20 19.92 -6.21
N TRP A 282 -0.46 19.44 -5.15
CA TRP A 282 -1.78 18.83 -5.28
C TRP A 282 -2.85 19.81 -5.77
N ASP A 283 -2.61 21.13 -5.75
CA ASP A 283 -3.54 22.17 -6.21
C ASP A 283 -3.07 22.81 -7.53
N ASP A 284 -1.77 23.06 -7.72
CA ASP A 284 -1.29 23.81 -8.88
C ASP A 284 -0.43 22.95 -9.82
N LYS A 285 -0.95 22.71 -11.03
CA LYS A 285 -0.34 21.81 -12.01
C LYS A 285 0.41 22.56 -13.10
N ARG A 286 0.34 23.89 -13.11
CA ARG A 286 0.97 24.74 -14.15
C ARG A 286 2.46 24.46 -14.28
N PRO A 287 3.25 24.30 -13.19
CA PRO A 287 4.66 23.93 -13.32
C PRO A 287 4.87 22.62 -14.06
N GLY A 288 4.11 21.57 -13.72
CA GLY A 288 4.15 20.28 -14.41
C GLY A 288 3.75 20.41 -15.87
N ALA A 289 2.71 21.17 -16.17
CA ALA A 289 2.24 21.42 -17.52
C ALA A 289 3.26 22.22 -18.36
N TYR A 290 3.97 23.20 -17.80
CA TYR A 290 5.05 23.90 -18.50
C TYR A 290 6.15 22.94 -18.94
N ILE A 291 6.61 22.09 -18.01
CA ILE A 291 7.70 21.14 -18.27
C ILE A 291 7.25 20.04 -19.23
N LEU A 292 6.07 19.46 -18.99
CA LEU A 292 5.54 18.38 -19.82
C LEU A 292 5.25 18.86 -21.25
N ALA A 293 4.68 20.06 -21.42
CA ALA A 293 4.48 20.64 -22.75
C ALA A 293 5.83 20.80 -23.49
N ALA A 294 6.84 21.37 -22.82
CA ALA A 294 8.16 21.54 -23.40
C ALA A 294 8.80 20.21 -23.84
N ILE A 295 8.63 19.14 -23.05
CA ILE A 295 9.12 17.79 -23.38
C ILE A 295 8.38 17.20 -24.58
N LEU A 296 7.06 17.38 -24.66
CA LEU A 296 6.22 16.73 -25.68
C LEU A 296 6.24 17.45 -27.03
N THR A 297 6.34 18.78 -27.03
CA THR A 297 6.27 19.58 -28.26
C THR A 297 7.65 19.98 -28.78
N GLY A 298 8.60 20.23 -27.88
CA GLY A 298 9.91 20.78 -28.22
C GLY A 298 9.86 22.16 -28.87
N ASP A 299 8.73 22.86 -28.86
CA ASP A 299 8.61 24.18 -29.49
C ASP A 299 9.23 25.28 -28.62
N GLU A 300 9.71 26.32 -29.28
CA GLU A 300 10.48 27.39 -28.65
C GLU A 300 9.70 28.14 -27.55
N ASN A 301 8.39 28.31 -27.70
CA ASN A 301 7.57 29.04 -26.73
C ASN A 301 7.37 28.22 -25.45
N ARG A 302 7.06 26.93 -25.57
CA ARG A 302 6.90 26.05 -24.40
C ARG A 302 8.24 25.81 -23.70
N LEU A 303 9.32 25.64 -24.46
CA LEU A 303 10.66 25.57 -23.91
C LEU A 303 11.05 26.85 -23.17
N ALA A 304 10.82 28.04 -23.75
CA ALA A 304 11.07 29.31 -23.09
C ALA A 304 10.29 29.40 -21.77
N LYS A 305 9.02 29.01 -21.75
CA LYS A 305 8.21 29.01 -20.54
C LYS A 305 8.74 28.06 -19.46
N ALA A 306 9.18 26.87 -19.84
CA ALA A 306 9.81 25.92 -18.93
C ALA A 306 11.14 26.44 -18.36
N TYR A 307 11.97 27.07 -19.18
CA TYR A 307 13.21 27.70 -18.73
C TYR A 307 12.96 28.86 -17.77
N ASP A 308 12.05 29.76 -18.12
CA ASP A 308 11.68 30.89 -17.26
C ASP A 308 11.19 30.40 -15.89
N TYR A 309 10.35 29.37 -15.87
CA TYR A 309 9.89 28.75 -14.64
C TYR A 309 11.07 28.17 -13.82
N CYS A 310 11.89 27.31 -14.42
CA CYS A 310 13.00 26.67 -13.71
C CYS A 310 14.04 27.69 -13.19
N ASP A 311 14.37 28.70 -13.99
CA ASP A 311 15.30 29.75 -13.60
C ASP A 311 14.70 30.63 -12.48
N ASN A 312 13.39 30.88 -12.50
CA ASN A 312 12.71 31.56 -11.39
C ASN A 312 12.78 30.76 -10.09
N VAL A 313 12.57 29.45 -10.12
CA VAL A 313 12.71 28.57 -8.94
C VAL A 313 14.11 28.69 -8.31
N LEU A 314 15.16 28.81 -9.13
CA LEU A 314 16.52 28.97 -8.62
C LEU A 314 16.76 30.30 -7.89
N THR A 315 16.00 31.34 -8.21
CA THR A 315 16.14 32.68 -7.61
C THR A 315 15.24 32.93 -6.40
N GLN A 316 14.32 32.01 -6.11
CA GLN A 316 13.42 32.12 -4.98
C GLN A 316 14.13 32.04 -3.62
N PRO A 317 13.51 32.62 -2.56
CA PRO A 317 14.07 32.59 -1.22
C PRO A 317 14.35 31.18 -0.72
N ARG A 318 15.38 31.09 0.13
CA ARG A 318 15.77 29.86 0.82
C ARG A 318 15.91 30.16 2.31
N THR A 319 15.80 29.14 3.15
CA THR A 319 16.23 29.21 4.54
C THR A 319 17.74 29.52 4.60
N PRO A 320 18.27 30.00 5.75
CA PRO A 320 19.72 30.14 5.94
C PRO A 320 20.54 28.88 5.59
N GLY A 321 19.99 27.70 5.84
CA GLY A 321 20.56 26.39 5.50
C GLY A 321 20.43 25.98 4.04
N GLY A 322 19.67 26.72 3.22
CA GLY A 322 19.60 26.51 1.76
C GLY A 322 18.40 25.69 1.26
N LEU A 323 17.43 25.39 2.11
CA LEU A 323 16.17 24.77 1.69
C LEU A 323 15.30 25.81 0.97
N TRP A 324 14.75 25.46 -0.18
CA TRP A 324 13.76 26.27 -0.89
C TRP A 324 12.57 26.55 0.04
N TYR A 325 12.20 27.82 0.18
CA TYR A 325 11.20 28.22 1.17
C TYR A 325 10.39 29.42 0.71
N ASP A 326 9.09 29.22 0.53
CA ASP A 326 8.12 30.29 0.32
C ASP A 326 7.35 30.57 1.62
N SER A 327 7.30 31.83 2.06
CA SER A 327 6.70 32.16 3.36
C SER A 327 5.18 31.98 3.43
N ASN A 328 4.49 31.92 2.29
CA ASN A 328 3.05 31.67 2.23
C ASN A 328 2.73 30.18 2.13
N LEU A 329 3.59 29.40 1.46
CA LEU A 329 3.39 27.96 1.24
C LEU A 329 4.09 27.11 2.30
N SER A 330 5.39 27.32 2.49
CA SER A 330 6.30 26.47 3.27
C SER A 330 6.16 26.60 4.79
N LYS A 331 5.19 27.38 5.30
CA LYS A 331 4.77 27.27 6.71
C LYS A 331 4.30 25.85 7.02
N TRP A 332 3.71 25.18 6.03
CA TRP A 332 3.26 23.80 6.08
C TRP A 332 4.05 22.99 5.04
N ALA A 333 4.74 21.95 5.48
CA ALA A 333 5.45 21.04 4.58
C ALA A 333 6.54 21.70 3.71
N SER A 334 7.48 22.39 4.34
CA SER A 334 8.62 22.98 3.64
C SER A 334 9.41 21.95 2.81
N ASN A 335 9.62 20.74 3.34
CA ASN A 335 10.30 19.64 2.63
C ASN A 335 9.54 19.18 1.37
N ARG A 336 8.21 19.10 1.43
CA ARG A 336 7.35 18.79 0.27
C ARG A 336 7.54 19.84 -0.81
N TYR A 337 7.42 21.12 -0.47
CA TYR A 337 7.52 22.17 -1.49
C TYR A 337 8.93 22.31 -2.08
N ALA A 338 9.98 22.12 -1.27
CA ALA A 338 11.34 22.06 -1.78
C ALA A 338 11.55 20.87 -2.73
N SER A 339 11.00 19.70 -2.39
CA SER A 339 11.02 18.52 -3.25
C SER A 339 10.26 18.75 -4.56
N ASN A 340 9.08 19.36 -4.49
CA ASN A 340 8.24 19.68 -5.65
C ASN A 340 8.96 20.66 -6.58
N ALA A 341 9.56 21.73 -6.04
CA ALA A 341 10.36 22.69 -6.80
C ALA A 341 11.51 21.99 -7.52
N ALA A 342 12.30 21.18 -6.80
CA ALA A 342 13.40 20.41 -7.36
C ALA A 342 12.94 19.44 -8.47
N SER A 343 11.82 18.73 -8.28
CA SER A 343 11.39 17.69 -9.22
C SER A 343 11.10 18.20 -10.63
N MET A 344 10.57 19.43 -10.77
CA MET A 344 10.34 20.02 -12.08
C MET A 344 11.67 20.40 -12.77
N LEU A 345 12.67 20.81 -12.00
CA LEU A 345 14.04 21.01 -12.50
C LEU A 345 14.69 19.67 -12.88
N ALA A 346 14.44 18.60 -12.12
CA ALA A 346 14.91 17.25 -12.45
C ALA A 346 14.31 16.77 -13.78
N MET A 347 13.01 16.98 -14.00
CA MET A 347 12.32 16.60 -15.24
C MET A 347 12.89 17.35 -16.45
N LEU A 348 13.07 18.66 -16.34
CA LEU A 348 13.67 19.44 -17.43
C LEU A 348 15.15 19.09 -17.64
N ALA A 349 15.93 18.88 -16.58
CA ALA A 349 17.32 18.46 -16.67
C ALA A 349 17.49 17.08 -17.32
N ASN A 350 16.54 16.17 -17.11
CA ASN A 350 16.53 14.87 -17.77
C ASN A 350 16.30 14.98 -19.28
N TYR A 351 15.43 15.90 -19.69
CA TYR A 351 15.14 16.18 -21.10
C TYR A 351 16.30 16.90 -21.81
N LEU A 352 17.00 17.79 -21.09
CA LEU A 352 18.09 18.57 -21.66
C LEU A 352 19.34 17.75 -22.02
N PRO A 353 20.04 18.11 -23.11
CA PRO A 353 21.33 17.51 -23.44
C PRO A 353 22.35 17.67 -22.29
N LYS A 354 23.18 16.64 -22.08
CA LYS A 354 24.21 16.62 -21.01
C LYS A 354 25.16 17.83 -21.02
N GLY A 355 25.39 18.44 -22.18
CA GLY A 355 26.25 19.63 -22.34
C GLY A 355 25.54 20.98 -22.15
N ASP A 356 24.23 21.02 -21.91
CA ASP A 356 23.51 22.29 -21.69
C ASP A 356 23.89 22.87 -20.31
N ALA A 357 24.29 24.15 -20.29
CA ALA A 357 24.74 24.83 -19.07
C ALA A 357 23.65 24.97 -18.00
N ARG A 358 22.36 25.00 -18.38
CA ARG A 358 21.23 25.04 -17.44
C ARG A 358 21.09 23.72 -16.71
N ARG A 359 21.30 22.61 -17.43
CA ARG A 359 21.19 21.26 -16.89
C ARG A 359 22.03 21.09 -15.64
N THR A 360 23.30 21.51 -15.67
CA THR A 360 24.19 21.42 -14.51
C THR A 360 23.61 22.14 -13.29
N LYS A 361 23.13 23.38 -13.47
CA LYS A 361 22.51 24.16 -12.38
C LYS A 361 21.26 23.48 -11.82
N TYR A 362 20.44 22.89 -12.70
CA TYR A 362 19.23 22.19 -12.29
C TYR A 362 19.56 20.92 -11.51
N VAL A 363 20.50 20.11 -11.98
CA VAL A 363 20.97 18.91 -11.26
C VAL A 363 21.57 19.27 -9.90
N ASP A 364 22.42 20.31 -9.84
CA ASP A 364 23.04 20.77 -8.60
C ASP A 364 21.98 21.22 -7.59
N PHE A 365 20.94 21.93 -8.04
CA PHE A 365 19.83 22.33 -7.17
C PHE A 365 19.01 21.13 -6.68
N VAL A 366 18.65 20.19 -7.56
CA VAL A 366 17.92 18.97 -7.17
C VAL A 366 18.68 18.21 -6.09
N LYS A 367 19.98 18.03 -6.32
CA LYS A 367 20.88 17.37 -5.37
C LYS A 367 20.93 18.14 -4.04
N SER A 368 21.06 19.47 -4.07
CA SER A 368 21.16 20.26 -2.84
C SER A 368 19.88 20.21 -1.99
N GLN A 369 18.70 20.23 -2.62
CA GLN A 369 17.43 20.13 -1.88
C GLN A 369 17.24 18.72 -1.31
N THR A 370 17.59 17.69 -2.07
CA THR A 370 17.50 16.30 -1.60
C THR A 370 18.49 16.03 -0.48
N ASP A 371 19.77 16.40 -0.63
CA ASP A 371 20.78 16.27 0.42
C ASP A 371 20.37 17.01 1.70
N TYR A 372 19.78 18.21 1.59
CA TYR A 372 19.26 18.95 2.74
C TYR A 372 18.24 18.10 3.51
N ILE A 373 17.28 17.51 2.81
CA ILE A 373 16.25 16.65 3.41
C ILE A 373 16.88 15.42 4.11
N LEU A 374 17.95 14.87 3.53
CA LEU A 374 18.66 13.69 4.04
C LEU A 374 19.70 13.99 5.14
N GLY A 375 19.78 15.23 5.63
CA GLY A 375 20.64 15.60 6.76
C GLY A 375 21.74 16.62 6.45
N ASP A 376 21.88 17.10 5.22
CA ASP A 376 22.73 18.25 4.88
C ASP A 376 22.07 19.59 5.24
N ASN A 377 21.69 19.73 6.51
CA ASN A 377 21.04 20.92 7.03
C ASN A 377 21.65 21.38 8.37
N PRO A 378 21.41 22.62 8.81
CA PRO A 378 21.99 23.15 10.05
C PRO A 378 21.61 22.38 11.31
N ALA A 379 20.44 21.75 11.34
CA ALA A 379 19.98 20.92 12.45
C ALA A 379 20.62 19.51 12.45
N GLY A 380 21.21 19.10 11.32
CA GLY A 380 21.73 17.75 11.13
C GLY A 380 20.64 16.69 11.28
N VAL A 381 19.41 16.96 10.85
CA VAL A 381 18.25 16.04 10.94
C VAL A 381 18.00 15.40 9.59
N ASN A 382 17.88 14.07 9.51
CA ASN A 382 17.35 13.43 8.30
C ASN A 382 15.82 13.41 8.41
N TYR A 383 15.10 14.19 7.61
CA TYR A 383 13.65 14.33 7.75
C TYR A 383 12.82 13.13 7.27
N VAL A 384 13.47 12.04 6.84
CA VAL A 384 12.82 10.79 6.44
C VAL A 384 12.75 9.85 7.64
N VAL A 385 11.53 9.52 8.08
CA VAL A 385 11.29 8.69 9.27
C VAL A 385 11.96 7.32 9.15
N GLY A 386 12.68 6.91 10.19
CA GLY A 386 13.39 5.63 10.28
C GLY A 386 14.68 5.54 9.44
N ALA A 387 15.00 6.53 8.60
CA ALA A 387 16.21 6.45 7.78
C ALA A 387 17.49 6.42 8.65
N GLU A 388 17.54 7.26 9.67
CA GLU A 388 18.71 7.50 10.52
C GLU A 388 18.32 7.64 12.00
N ALA A 389 19.29 7.57 12.91
CA ALA A 389 19.03 7.71 14.36
C ALA A 389 18.57 9.11 14.78
N ASN A 390 18.84 10.11 13.93
CA ASN A 390 18.41 11.51 14.06
C ASN A 390 17.20 11.82 13.16
N SER A 391 16.50 10.80 12.66
CA SER A 391 15.25 10.97 11.94
C SER A 391 14.08 11.26 12.88
N PRO A 392 13.00 11.89 12.40
CA PRO A 392 11.78 12.10 13.17
C PRO A 392 11.23 10.78 13.70
N VAL A 393 10.83 10.78 14.97
CA VAL A 393 10.22 9.65 15.67
C VAL A 393 8.81 9.94 16.16
N ALA A 394 8.32 11.19 16.04
CA ALA A 394 7.03 11.63 16.56
C ALA A 394 6.14 12.28 15.48
N VAL A 395 6.06 11.68 14.29
CA VAL A 395 5.18 12.17 13.21
C VAL A 395 3.68 12.08 13.53
N HIS A 396 2.92 13.04 13.00
CA HIS A 396 1.47 13.13 13.11
C HIS A 396 0.79 12.06 12.26
N HIS A 397 0.74 10.82 12.78
CA HIS A 397 0.14 9.70 12.07
C HIS A 397 -0.56 8.72 13.03
N ARG A 398 -1.87 8.52 12.84
CA ARG A 398 -2.73 7.72 13.73
C ARG A 398 -2.27 6.27 13.82
N GLY A 399 -2.13 5.59 12.67
CA GLY A 399 -1.71 4.17 12.64
C GLY A 399 -0.36 3.94 13.31
N ALA A 400 0.60 4.83 13.06
CA ALA A 400 1.96 4.71 13.57
C ALA A 400 2.07 5.07 15.06
N SER A 401 1.17 5.92 15.56
CA SER A 401 1.17 6.30 16.98
C SER A 401 1.03 5.11 17.92
N GLY A 402 0.35 4.04 17.49
CA GLY A 402 -0.01 2.89 18.32
C GLY A 402 -1.03 3.23 19.41
N THR A 403 -1.76 4.33 19.26
CA THR A 403 -2.92 4.68 20.09
C THR A 403 -4.18 4.12 19.42
N TYR A 404 -5.01 3.38 20.18
CA TYR A 404 -6.10 2.56 19.61
C TYR A 404 -7.52 3.03 19.91
N ASP A 405 -7.72 3.96 20.86
CA ASP A 405 -9.07 4.41 21.19
C ASP A 405 -9.15 5.81 21.84
N SER A 406 -8.45 6.83 21.35
CA SER A 406 -8.49 8.14 22.03
C SER A 406 -9.47 9.11 21.39
N GLN A 407 -10.58 9.36 22.09
CA GLN A 407 -11.26 10.67 22.04
C GLN A 407 -10.35 11.78 22.61
N ASP A 408 -9.19 11.41 23.16
CA ASP A 408 -8.15 12.34 23.55
C ASP A 408 -7.49 12.94 22.30
N VAL A 409 -7.79 14.21 22.04
CA VAL A 409 -7.08 15.07 21.06
C VAL A 409 -5.60 15.25 21.41
N HIS A 410 -5.13 14.73 22.54
CA HIS A 410 -3.74 14.69 23.00
C HIS A 410 -3.19 13.27 23.17
N ALA A 411 -3.81 12.27 22.53
CA ALA A 411 -3.38 10.86 22.44
C ALA A 411 -1.91 10.65 22.88
N ARG A 412 -1.67 10.04 24.04
CA ARG A 412 -0.32 9.67 24.51
C ARG A 412 0.11 8.38 23.79
N PRO A 413 1.41 8.17 23.49
CA PRO A 413 2.61 8.80 24.05
C PRO A 413 3.02 10.06 23.28
N VAL A 414 3.00 11.23 23.94
CA VAL A 414 3.03 12.58 23.30
C VAL A 414 4.28 12.91 22.46
N ASP A 415 5.36 12.13 22.55
CA ASP A 415 6.66 12.51 21.99
C ASP A 415 7.38 11.36 21.21
N TYR A 416 6.68 10.30 20.82
CA TYR A 416 7.14 9.32 19.79
C TYR A 416 5.98 8.43 19.29
N ASN A 417 6.16 7.80 18.12
CA ASN A 417 5.31 6.78 17.53
C ASN A 417 5.74 5.38 18.01
N ILE A 418 4.79 4.53 18.40
CA ILE A 418 5.10 3.13 18.76
C ILE A 418 5.59 2.34 17.54
N PHE A 419 5.06 2.63 16.35
CA PHE A 419 5.54 2.04 15.11
C PHE A 419 6.30 3.07 14.29
N THR A 420 7.49 2.71 13.83
CA THR A 420 8.21 3.53 12.86
C THR A 420 7.46 3.54 11.53
N LEU A 421 7.08 4.73 11.08
CA LEU A 421 6.47 4.96 9.77
C LEU A 421 7.55 5.12 8.69
N TRP A 422 8.26 4.03 8.41
CA TRP A 422 9.43 4.01 7.53
C TRP A 422 9.22 4.78 6.23
N GLY A 423 10.12 5.73 5.97
CA GLY A 423 10.17 6.48 4.72
C GLY A 423 9.22 7.66 4.61
N ALA A 424 8.36 7.90 5.59
CA ALA A 424 7.52 9.09 5.58
C ALA A 424 8.41 10.35 5.62
N LEU A 425 8.16 11.29 4.71
CA LEU A 425 8.81 12.59 4.72
C LEU A 425 8.05 13.51 5.66
N ALA A 426 8.67 13.88 6.78
CA ALA A 426 8.09 14.88 7.67
C ALA A 426 8.00 16.25 6.97
N GLY A 427 6.98 17.04 7.35
CA GLY A 427 6.74 18.37 6.80
C GLY A 427 7.98 19.26 6.71
N GLY A 428 8.85 19.24 7.72
CA GLY A 428 10.16 19.87 7.67
C GLY A 428 10.30 21.14 8.50
N PRO A 429 11.42 21.86 8.36
CA PRO A 429 11.76 22.97 9.24
C PRO A 429 11.00 24.25 8.89
N GLY A 430 10.99 25.18 9.84
CA GLY A 430 10.57 26.55 9.62
C GLY A 430 11.58 27.37 8.80
N LYS A 431 11.23 28.64 8.54
CA LYS A 431 12.01 29.57 7.70
C LYS A 431 13.47 29.81 8.13
N ASP A 432 13.81 29.49 9.38
CA ASP A 432 15.12 29.68 10.00
C ASP A 432 15.84 28.35 10.26
N ASP A 433 15.42 27.28 9.57
CA ASP A 433 15.93 25.92 9.73
C ASP A 433 15.60 25.27 11.10
N SER A 434 14.75 25.91 11.92
CA SER A 434 14.29 25.32 13.19
C SER A 434 13.30 24.18 12.96
N TYR A 435 13.47 23.10 13.70
CA TYR A 435 12.61 21.92 13.65
C TYR A 435 12.41 21.35 15.05
N GLU A 436 11.17 20.96 15.36
CA GLU A 436 10.78 20.33 16.61
C GLU A 436 10.06 19.02 16.28
N ASP A 437 10.63 17.88 16.68
CA ASP A 437 10.03 16.56 16.48
C ASP A 437 8.98 16.29 17.56
N THR A 438 7.76 16.72 17.30
CA THR A 438 6.61 16.49 18.16
C THR A 438 5.35 16.28 17.34
N ARG A 439 4.58 15.26 17.73
CA ARG A 439 3.34 14.87 17.05
C ARG A 439 2.27 15.97 17.07
N LYS A 440 2.34 16.90 18.02
CA LYS A 440 1.42 18.02 18.14
C LYS A 440 1.66 19.09 17.07
N ASN A 441 2.86 19.13 16.50
CA ASN A 441 3.24 20.13 15.51
C ASN A 441 3.01 19.55 14.11
N TYR A 442 1.75 19.54 13.69
CA TYR A 442 1.35 19.12 12.34
C TYR A 442 1.87 20.08 11.24
N GLU A 443 2.44 21.25 11.57
CA GLU A 443 3.16 22.07 10.57
C GLU A 443 4.47 21.40 10.12
N MET A 444 5.20 20.82 11.07
CA MET A 444 6.54 20.25 10.87
C MET A 444 6.55 18.71 10.77
N ASN A 445 5.58 18.04 11.41
CA ASN A 445 5.54 16.59 11.60
C ASN A 445 4.35 15.88 10.94
N GLU A 446 3.51 16.59 10.19
CA GLU A 446 2.59 15.91 9.28
C GLU A 446 3.37 15.14 8.22
N VAL A 447 2.76 14.07 7.74
CA VAL A 447 3.23 13.20 6.67
C VAL A 447 2.05 12.97 5.73
N ALA A 448 2.29 12.95 4.43
CA ALA A 448 1.22 12.76 3.45
C ALA A 448 1.73 12.15 2.15
N LEU A 449 0.84 11.55 1.37
CA LEU A 449 1.15 10.99 0.05
C LEU A 449 1.87 12.02 -0.83
N ASP A 450 1.36 13.26 -0.87
CA ASP A 450 1.92 14.31 -1.72
C ASP A 450 3.28 14.83 -1.23
N TYR A 451 3.64 14.61 0.04
CA TYR A 451 4.96 14.98 0.57
C TYR A 451 6.04 14.06 -0.01
N ASN A 452 5.73 12.76 -0.10
CA ASN A 452 6.66 11.74 -0.58
C ASN A 452 6.78 11.70 -2.12
N ALA A 453 5.77 12.14 -2.87
CA ALA A 453 5.68 11.94 -4.32
C ALA A 453 6.83 12.58 -5.12
N ALA A 454 7.01 13.90 -5.03
CA ALA A 454 8.10 14.58 -5.74
C ALA A 454 9.48 14.27 -5.12
N PHE A 455 9.52 13.98 -3.83
CA PHE A 455 10.74 13.54 -3.17
C PHE A 455 11.24 12.21 -3.77
N GLN A 456 10.34 11.24 -3.95
CA GLN A 456 10.64 9.98 -4.64
C GLN A 456 11.17 10.20 -6.06
N MET A 457 10.59 11.16 -6.77
CA MET A 457 11.03 11.56 -8.11
C MET A 457 12.46 12.07 -8.13
N ASN A 458 12.84 12.92 -7.16
CA ASN A 458 14.20 13.43 -7.02
C ASN A 458 15.21 12.32 -6.72
N LEU A 459 14.86 11.40 -5.81
CA LEU A 459 15.71 10.25 -5.47
C LEU A 459 15.99 9.39 -6.70
N ALA A 460 14.94 8.99 -7.44
CA ALA A 460 15.08 8.17 -8.64
C ALA A 460 15.91 8.86 -9.73
N PHE A 461 15.74 10.18 -9.90
CA PHE A 461 16.58 10.97 -10.81
C PHE A 461 18.05 10.95 -10.39
N LEU A 462 18.37 11.14 -9.11
CA LEU A 462 19.74 11.17 -8.61
C LEU A 462 20.42 9.80 -8.67
N VAL A 463 19.68 8.71 -8.45
CA VAL A 463 20.18 7.34 -8.71
C VAL A 463 20.52 7.20 -10.19
N LYS A 464 19.58 7.51 -11.08
CA LYS A 464 19.77 7.45 -12.55
C LYS A 464 20.94 8.30 -13.05
N GLU A 465 21.22 9.43 -12.39
CA GLU A 465 22.35 10.30 -12.74
C GLU A 465 23.70 9.81 -12.16
N GLY A 466 23.71 8.71 -11.39
CA GLY A 466 24.92 8.12 -10.81
C GLY A 466 25.42 8.83 -9.56
N PHE A 467 24.56 9.57 -8.86
CA PHE A 467 24.92 10.23 -7.59
C PHE A 467 24.71 9.37 -6.35
N ASN A 468 24.06 8.20 -6.50
CA ASN A 468 23.84 7.29 -5.39
C ASN A 468 25.16 6.81 -4.77
N LYS A 469 25.27 6.91 -3.45
CA LYS A 469 26.40 6.39 -2.69
C LYS A 469 25.87 5.55 -1.55
N PRO A 470 25.96 4.21 -1.64
CA PRO A 470 25.48 3.32 -0.60
C PRO A 470 26.09 3.66 0.76
N ASP A 471 25.28 3.57 1.81
CA ASP A 471 25.79 3.75 3.17
C ASP A 471 26.81 2.63 3.50
N PRO A 472 27.87 2.91 4.29
CA PRO A 472 28.85 1.89 4.66
C PRO A 472 28.21 0.72 5.41
N ASP A 473 28.73 -0.50 5.26
CA ASP A 473 28.18 -1.68 5.95
C ASP A 473 28.16 -1.56 7.48
N SER A 474 29.09 -0.79 8.07
CA SER A 474 29.12 -0.48 9.51
C SER A 474 27.91 0.34 9.99
N VAL A 475 27.19 0.93 9.06
CA VAL A 475 26.01 1.77 9.27
C VAL A 475 24.73 0.98 8.97
N LYS A 476 24.82 -0.14 8.23
CA LYS A 476 23.75 -1.14 8.02
C LYS A 476 23.52 -2.01 9.27
N VAL A 477 23.39 -1.37 10.44
CA VAL A 477 23.04 -2.02 11.70
C VAL A 477 21.56 -2.41 11.66
N HIS A 478 21.21 -3.51 12.33
CA HIS A 478 19.85 -4.06 12.46
C HIS A 478 18.78 -3.04 12.92
N ASP A 479 19.21 -1.92 13.52
CA ASP A 479 18.37 -0.81 13.98
C ASP A 479 17.87 0.12 12.86
N ARG A 480 18.47 0.01 11.66
CA ARG A 480 18.20 0.84 10.48
C ARG A 480 17.49 0.11 9.34
N SER A 481 17.35 -1.21 9.49
CA SER A 481 16.57 -2.05 8.60
C SER A 481 15.11 -2.06 9.05
N PHE A 482 14.19 -1.94 8.10
CA PHE A 482 12.78 -2.24 8.33
C PHE A 482 12.67 -3.59 9.05
N PRO A 483 12.10 -3.65 10.28
CA PRO A 483 12.08 -4.88 11.05
C PRO A 483 11.18 -5.89 10.36
N LYS A 484 11.76 -7.04 10.03
CA LYS A 484 11.06 -8.20 9.49
C LYS A 484 9.88 -8.57 10.38
N LYS A 485 8.83 -9.16 9.81
CA LYS A 485 7.78 -9.85 10.57
C LYS A 485 8.40 -11.11 11.21
N ALA A 486 9.15 -10.89 12.29
CA ALA A 486 9.81 -11.86 13.17
C ALA A 486 10.57 -13.01 12.47
N ASP A 487 11.69 -12.71 11.82
CA ASP A 487 12.65 -13.75 11.38
C ASP A 487 13.31 -14.47 12.56
N THR A 488 13.41 -13.76 13.70
CA THR A 488 13.83 -14.28 15.00
C THR A 488 12.83 -13.77 16.03
N PRO A 489 11.62 -14.37 16.12
CA PRO A 489 10.68 -14.02 17.16
C PRO A 489 11.40 -14.18 18.51
N ASP A 490 11.36 -13.11 19.29
CA ASP A 490 12.20 -12.94 20.46
C ASP A 490 11.34 -12.40 21.59
N ILE A 491 10.44 -13.24 22.09
CA ILE A 491 9.56 -12.91 23.21
C ILE A 491 10.06 -13.71 24.40
N THR A 492 10.35 -13.04 25.50
CA THR A 492 10.66 -13.70 26.77
C THR A 492 9.48 -13.55 27.71
N VAL A 493 9.15 -14.63 28.42
CA VAL A 493 8.16 -14.62 29.51
C VAL A 493 8.77 -15.36 30.70
N GLU A 494 9.03 -14.63 31.77
CA GLU A 494 9.72 -15.14 32.96
C GLU A 494 8.90 -14.86 34.22
N VAL A 495 8.77 -15.87 35.08
CA VAL A 495 8.15 -15.73 36.40
C VAL A 495 9.26 -15.49 37.44
N ASP A 496 9.16 -14.38 38.17
CA ASP A 496 10.09 -14.02 39.25
C ASP A 496 9.29 -13.60 40.50
N GLY A 497 9.08 -14.54 41.42
CA GLY A 497 8.23 -14.30 42.57
C GLY A 497 6.80 -13.97 42.14
N ASP A 498 6.24 -12.91 42.73
CA ASP A 498 4.89 -12.40 42.48
C ASP A 498 4.75 -11.62 41.17
N LYS A 499 5.68 -11.84 40.23
CA LYS A 499 5.76 -11.12 38.95
C LYS A 499 5.87 -12.07 37.77
N ILE A 500 5.21 -11.68 36.68
CA ILE A 500 5.44 -12.21 35.33
C ILE A 500 6.04 -11.06 34.52
N ASN A 501 7.26 -11.24 34.03
CA ASN A 501 7.94 -10.30 33.16
C ASN A 501 7.79 -10.77 31.72
N ILE A 502 7.38 -9.86 30.84
CA ILE A 502 7.33 -10.10 29.41
C ILE A 502 8.18 -9.04 28.69
N ALA A 503 9.00 -9.46 27.74
CA ALA A 503 9.77 -8.55 26.90
C ALA A 503 9.80 -9.03 25.46
N THR A 504 10.07 -8.10 24.54
CA THR A 504 10.35 -8.39 23.14
C THR A 504 11.71 -7.85 22.78
N GLY A 505 12.55 -8.66 22.13
CA GLY A 505 13.79 -8.20 21.50
C GLY A 505 13.64 -8.08 19.99
N SER A 506 14.79 -7.96 19.31
CA SER A 506 14.90 -8.00 17.85
C SER A 506 14.00 -6.97 17.12
N ASN A 507 13.77 -5.80 17.72
CA ASN A 507 12.91 -4.72 17.19
C ASN A 507 11.45 -5.12 16.95
N MET A 508 10.98 -6.19 17.63
CA MET A 508 9.60 -6.64 17.52
C MET A 508 8.69 -5.83 18.44
N MET A 509 8.10 -4.76 17.91
CA MET A 509 7.15 -3.92 18.66
C MET A 509 5.80 -4.63 18.81
N CYS A 510 5.19 -4.50 19.99
CA CYS A 510 3.80 -4.85 20.27
C CYS A 510 3.15 -3.69 21.02
N SER A 511 2.35 -2.91 20.33
CA SER A 511 1.63 -1.78 20.93
C SER A 511 0.60 -2.23 21.96
N SER A 512 0.03 -3.40 21.72
CA SER A 512 -0.86 -4.11 22.62
C SER A 512 -0.48 -5.57 22.68
N TRP A 513 -0.71 -6.21 23.82
CA TRP A 513 -0.37 -7.61 24.00
C TRP A 513 -1.18 -8.28 25.10
N CYS A 514 -1.33 -9.59 24.98
CA CYS A 514 -1.86 -10.48 26.00
C CYS A 514 -0.97 -11.69 26.18
N ILE A 515 -0.96 -12.24 27.39
CA ILE A 515 -0.46 -13.57 27.68
C ILE A 515 -1.64 -14.48 28.01
N GLU A 516 -1.70 -15.62 27.32
CA GLU A 516 -2.60 -16.73 27.59
C GLU A 516 -1.75 -17.86 28.19
N PHE A 517 -2.15 -18.40 29.34
CA PHE A 517 -1.42 -19.49 29.98
C PHE A 517 -2.31 -20.29 30.93
N THR A 518 -1.82 -21.46 31.31
CA THR A 518 -2.45 -22.34 32.30
C THR A 518 -1.65 -22.38 33.59
N THR A 519 -2.33 -22.39 34.74
CA THR A 519 -1.71 -22.58 36.05
C THR A 519 -2.69 -23.21 37.04
N ASP A 520 -2.18 -23.98 38.00
CA ASP A 520 -2.96 -24.53 39.12
C ASP A 520 -3.15 -23.52 40.26
N PHE A 521 -2.50 -22.36 40.16
CA PHE A 521 -2.56 -21.29 41.14
C PHE A 521 -3.72 -20.32 40.88
N GLU A 522 -4.51 -20.05 41.92
CA GLU A 522 -5.65 -19.14 41.82
C GLU A 522 -5.22 -17.67 41.99
N ILE A 523 -4.98 -16.99 40.87
CA ILE A 523 -4.73 -15.54 40.80
C ILE A 523 -6.04 -14.79 41.10
N ASP A 524 -6.00 -13.89 42.07
CA ASP A 524 -7.12 -13.04 42.50
C ASP A 524 -7.07 -11.65 41.83
N ILE A 525 -5.88 -11.02 41.85
CA ILE A 525 -5.68 -9.64 41.41
C ILE A 525 -4.39 -9.55 40.58
N VAL A 526 -4.42 -8.70 39.55
CA VAL A 526 -3.24 -8.28 38.78
C VAL A 526 -3.10 -6.75 38.84
N HIS A 527 -1.86 -6.27 38.84
CA HIS A 527 -1.53 -4.85 38.78
C HIS A 527 -0.75 -4.53 37.48
N HIS A 528 -0.88 -3.28 37.01
CA HIS A 528 -0.27 -2.78 35.76
C HIS A 528 -0.70 -3.51 34.48
N SER A 529 -1.75 -4.33 34.58
CA SER A 529 -2.32 -5.14 33.51
C SER A 529 -3.80 -5.37 33.81
N ILE A 530 -4.52 -6.02 32.89
CA ILE A 530 -5.94 -6.33 33.00
C ILE A 530 -6.13 -7.83 32.84
N MET A 531 -6.77 -8.45 33.83
CA MET A 531 -7.14 -9.87 33.79
C MET A 531 -8.50 -10.02 33.11
N HIS A 532 -8.54 -10.65 31.95
CA HIS A 532 -9.74 -10.83 31.12
C HIS A 532 -10.38 -12.21 31.30
N GLN A 533 -9.57 -13.23 31.55
CA GLN A 533 -10.04 -14.59 31.81
C GLN A 533 -9.36 -15.11 33.07
N THR A 534 -10.14 -15.86 33.87
CA THR A 534 -9.68 -16.45 35.13
C THR A 534 -9.62 -17.97 35.02
N GLY A 535 -8.88 -18.60 35.94
CA GLY A 535 -8.36 -19.96 35.83
C GLY A 535 -9.37 -21.08 35.54
N PRO A 536 -8.86 -22.22 35.03
CA PRO A 536 -7.44 -22.56 34.93
C PRO A 536 -6.71 -21.96 33.71
N ASN A 537 -7.44 -21.39 32.75
CA ASN A 537 -6.89 -20.72 31.56
C ASN A 537 -6.94 -19.21 31.76
N TYR A 538 -5.81 -18.57 32.06
CA TYR A 538 -5.73 -17.14 32.29
C TYR A 538 -5.43 -16.38 31.00
N ILE A 539 -6.03 -15.20 30.86
CA ILE A 539 -5.67 -14.21 29.83
C ILE A 539 -5.44 -12.88 30.54
N ILE A 540 -4.21 -12.38 30.49
CA ILE A 540 -3.81 -11.11 31.09
C ILE A 540 -3.21 -10.23 29.99
N CYS A 541 -3.68 -8.99 29.87
CA CYS A 541 -3.28 -8.08 28.81
C CYS A 541 -2.72 -6.76 29.35
N ASN A 542 -1.95 -6.06 28.53
CA ASN A 542 -1.43 -4.75 28.90
C ASN A 542 -2.56 -3.73 29.10
N GLN A 543 -2.31 -2.77 29.99
CA GLN A 543 -3.17 -1.60 30.10
C GLN A 543 -2.99 -0.72 28.87
N ARG A 544 -4.08 -0.15 28.40
CA ARG A 544 -4.12 0.71 27.22
C ARG A 544 -3.02 1.79 27.25
N GLU A 545 -2.33 1.96 26.11
CA GLU A 545 -1.31 3.01 25.88
C GLU A 545 -0.18 3.05 26.92
N THR A 546 -0.03 1.97 27.68
CA THR A 546 1.03 1.80 28.68
C THR A 546 1.66 0.43 28.49
N ASN A 547 2.92 0.32 28.91
CA ASN A 547 3.63 -0.96 28.98
C ASN A 547 3.57 -1.75 27.65
N PHE A 548 3.70 -1.07 26.50
CA PHE A 548 3.91 -1.73 25.21
C PHE A 548 5.26 -2.46 25.21
N LEU A 549 5.43 -3.42 24.29
CA LEU A 549 6.70 -4.11 24.12
C LEU A 549 7.51 -3.37 23.06
N ASP A 550 8.71 -2.95 23.42
CA ASP A 550 9.51 -1.95 22.69
C ASP A 550 10.56 -2.57 21.73
N GLY A 551 10.56 -3.88 21.58
CA GLY A 551 11.55 -4.59 20.77
C GLY A 551 13.01 -4.49 21.25
N GLN A 552 13.29 -3.80 22.37
CA GLN A 552 14.65 -3.58 22.92
C GLN A 552 14.97 -4.51 24.10
N GLY A 553 14.07 -5.42 24.44
CA GLY A 553 14.19 -6.32 25.59
C GLY A 553 13.81 -5.67 26.91
N THR A 554 13.15 -4.51 26.91
CA THR A 554 12.66 -3.87 28.15
C THR A 554 11.52 -4.69 28.75
N PRO A 555 11.67 -5.24 29.97
CA PRO A 555 10.62 -6.04 30.58
C PRO A 555 9.42 -5.20 31.01
N GLN A 556 8.23 -5.64 30.64
CA GLN A 556 6.96 -5.19 31.19
C GLN A 556 6.52 -6.18 32.27
N THR A 557 6.22 -5.66 33.47
CA THR A 557 5.96 -6.49 34.64
C THR A 557 4.48 -6.53 34.99
N ILE A 558 3.91 -7.73 34.99
CA ILE A 558 2.61 -8.06 35.56
C ILE A 558 2.85 -8.48 37.02
N GLN A 559 2.38 -7.70 37.98
CA GLN A 559 2.39 -8.13 39.38
C GLN A 559 1.07 -8.81 39.72
N TYR A 560 1.12 -10.02 40.29
CA TYR A 560 -0.07 -10.79 40.63
C TYR A 560 -0.15 -11.11 42.12
N GLN A 561 -1.38 -11.32 42.62
CA GLN A 561 -1.64 -11.74 43.99
C GLN A 561 -2.61 -12.92 43.97
N GLY A 562 -2.26 -14.01 44.65
CA GLY A 562 -3.13 -15.19 44.77
C GLY A 562 -4.09 -15.13 45.95
N LYS A 563 -5.15 -15.94 45.90
CA LYS A 563 -6.13 -16.04 47.01
C LYS A 563 -5.58 -16.66 48.29
N VAL A 564 -4.52 -17.47 48.19
CA VAL A 564 -3.87 -18.12 49.34
C VAL A 564 -2.48 -17.52 49.56
N GLN A 565 -2.28 -16.91 50.74
CA GLN A 565 -1.00 -16.32 51.12
C GLN A 565 0.09 -17.41 51.32
N GLY A 566 1.27 -17.22 50.72
CA GLY A 566 2.49 -17.98 51.10
C GLY A 566 3.16 -18.83 50.01
N LYS A 567 2.66 -18.85 48.77
CA LYS A 567 3.40 -19.38 47.60
C LYS A 567 3.61 -18.26 46.59
N PRO A 568 4.80 -17.63 46.54
CA PRO A 568 5.02 -16.51 45.64
C PRO A 568 5.31 -16.91 44.20
N ASN A 569 5.66 -18.17 43.90
CA ASN A 569 5.94 -18.61 42.52
C ASN A 569 4.75 -19.39 41.96
N ILE A 570 4.25 -18.96 40.80
CA ILE A 570 3.35 -19.73 39.95
C ILE A 570 4.14 -20.58 38.96
N GLU A 571 3.62 -21.76 38.66
CA GLU A 571 4.03 -22.51 37.47
C GLU A 571 3.05 -22.16 36.35
N ILE A 572 3.58 -21.64 35.24
CA ILE A 572 2.79 -21.34 34.04
C ILE A 572 3.15 -22.32 32.92
N GLU A 573 2.12 -22.92 32.33
CA GLU A 573 2.24 -23.86 31.21
C GLU A 573 1.47 -23.32 29.99
N ASN A 574 1.84 -23.79 28.80
CA ASN A 574 1.16 -23.45 27.52
C ASN A 574 1.09 -21.93 27.27
N VAL A 575 2.20 -21.22 27.51
CA VAL A 575 2.25 -19.77 27.38
C VAL A 575 2.17 -19.36 25.92
N VAL A 576 1.11 -18.61 25.58
CA VAL A 576 0.91 -18.00 24.27
C VAL A 576 0.89 -16.48 24.44
N VAL A 577 1.76 -15.78 23.73
CA VAL A 577 1.73 -14.32 23.63
C VAL A 577 0.97 -13.91 22.38
N MET A 578 -0.02 -13.06 22.57
CA MET A 578 -0.73 -12.35 21.51
C MET A 578 -0.13 -10.96 21.43
N CYS A 579 0.44 -10.60 20.28
CA CYS A 579 1.06 -9.31 20.01
C CYS A 579 0.22 -8.58 18.95
N ASP A 580 -0.24 -7.38 19.28
CA ASP A 580 -1.24 -6.61 18.56
C ASP A 580 -2.60 -7.35 18.45
N GLY A 581 -3.67 -6.66 18.04
CA GLY A 581 -5.00 -7.26 17.86
C GLY A 581 -5.88 -7.38 19.12
N TRP A 582 -5.35 -7.12 20.32
CA TRP A 582 -6.15 -7.02 21.56
C TRP A 582 -6.06 -5.63 22.18
N HIS A 583 -7.18 -4.94 22.38
CA HIS A 583 -7.16 -3.59 22.95
C HIS A 583 -8.02 -3.47 24.20
N ALA A 584 -7.36 -3.08 25.29
CA ALA A 584 -8.00 -2.75 26.55
C ALA A 584 -8.92 -1.51 26.38
N PRO A 585 -10.19 -1.57 26.81
CA PRO A 585 -11.14 -0.47 26.62
C PRO A 585 -10.90 0.72 27.55
N GLN A 586 -11.38 1.91 27.17
CA GLN A 586 -11.58 3.01 28.12
C GLN A 586 -12.90 2.83 28.88
N ASN A 587 -12.87 2.81 30.21
CA ASN A 587 -14.10 2.86 31.03
C ASN A 587 -15.11 1.74 30.68
N ALA A 588 -16.41 2.06 30.58
CA ALA A 588 -17.50 1.12 30.34
C ALA A 588 -17.57 0.54 28.91
N HIS A 589 -16.58 0.81 28.05
CA HIS A 589 -16.53 0.23 26.70
C HIS A 589 -16.14 -1.24 26.76
N LYS A 590 -16.61 -2.02 25.78
CA LYS A 590 -16.22 -3.42 25.64
C LYS A 590 -14.80 -3.49 25.07
N PRO A 591 -13.97 -4.46 25.49
CA PRO A 591 -12.70 -4.74 24.83
C PRO A 591 -12.91 -4.93 23.33
N THR A 592 -12.04 -4.31 22.53
CA THR A 592 -12.02 -4.54 21.09
C THR A 592 -10.96 -5.59 20.82
N TYR A 593 -11.42 -6.81 20.57
CA TYR A 593 -10.57 -7.92 20.17
C TYR A 593 -10.76 -8.18 18.68
N ARG A 594 -9.66 -8.05 17.93
CA ARG A 594 -9.55 -8.40 16.51
C ARG A 594 -8.40 -9.41 16.36
N PRO A 595 -8.62 -10.69 16.71
CA PRO A 595 -7.58 -11.72 16.65
C PRO A 595 -6.92 -11.83 15.28
N GLU A 596 -7.66 -11.53 14.22
CA GLU A 596 -7.18 -11.48 12.84
C GLU A 596 -6.07 -10.44 12.62
N ASN A 597 -6.04 -9.39 13.43
CA ASN A 597 -4.99 -8.37 13.44
C ASN A 597 -3.85 -8.70 14.40
N GLY A 598 -4.01 -9.73 15.24
CA GLY A 598 -3.02 -10.12 16.23
C GLY A 598 -2.08 -11.22 15.73
N ARG A 599 -0.84 -11.20 16.23
CA ARG A 599 0.16 -12.25 16.01
C ARG A 599 0.26 -13.11 17.25
N ARG A 600 0.07 -14.42 17.11
CA ARG A 600 0.17 -15.38 18.22
C ARG A 600 1.49 -16.11 18.19
N TYR A 601 2.13 -16.23 19.35
CA TYR A 601 3.41 -16.89 19.53
C TYR A 601 3.35 -17.83 20.73
N GLU A 602 3.74 -19.08 20.55
CA GLU A 602 3.96 -20.02 21.64
C GLU A 602 5.36 -19.82 22.24
N ILE A 603 5.45 -19.79 23.57
CA ILE A 603 6.69 -19.57 24.31
C ILE A 603 7.14 -20.88 24.94
N VAL A 604 8.34 -21.33 24.57
CA VAL A 604 8.95 -22.57 25.08
C VAL A 604 10.17 -22.21 25.93
N ASN A 605 10.39 -22.89 27.06
CA ASN A 605 11.57 -22.69 27.92
C ASN A 605 11.83 -21.22 28.34
N GLY A 606 10.78 -20.43 28.60
CA GLY A 606 10.92 -19.01 28.98
C GLY A 606 11.09 -18.04 27.78
N GLY A 607 11.18 -18.57 26.56
CA GLY A 607 11.18 -17.80 25.32
C GLY A 607 12.57 -17.38 24.83
N GLY A 608 12.59 -16.30 24.05
CA GLY A 608 13.75 -15.79 23.33
C GLY A 608 13.90 -16.36 21.92
N ILE A 609 14.95 -15.93 21.21
CA ILE A 609 15.26 -16.38 19.83
C ILE A 609 15.36 -17.92 19.79
N GLY A 610 14.59 -18.54 18.88
CA GLY A 610 14.55 -20.00 18.68
C GLY A 610 13.66 -20.76 19.67
N ASN A 611 13.15 -20.07 20.69
CA ASN A 611 12.24 -20.59 21.72
C ASN A 611 10.87 -19.89 21.70
N THR A 612 10.69 -18.94 20.77
CA THR A 612 9.42 -18.29 20.46
C THR A 612 8.92 -18.86 19.13
N ILE A 613 7.76 -19.52 19.12
CA ILE A 613 7.25 -20.24 17.96
C ILE A 613 6.04 -19.48 17.38
N PRO A 614 6.11 -18.94 16.16
CA PRO A 614 4.95 -18.32 15.51
C PRO A 614 3.82 -19.34 15.30
N LEU A 615 2.60 -18.99 15.69
CA LEU A 615 1.40 -19.81 15.47
C LEU A 615 0.63 -19.41 14.20
N PHE A 616 1.31 -18.75 13.26
CA PHE A 616 0.78 -18.31 11.97
C PHE A 616 1.69 -18.77 10.83
N GLN A 617 1.16 -18.85 9.60
CA GLN A 617 1.96 -19.22 8.44
C GLN A 617 2.92 -18.08 8.05
N GLN A 618 4.20 -18.43 7.86
CA GLN A 618 5.24 -17.52 7.40
C GLN A 618 5.20 -17.42 5.87
N SER A 619 5.33 -16.21 5.30
CA SER A 619 5.52 -16.04 3.85
C SER A 619 6.98 -16.34 3.47
N THR A 620 7.19 -16.95 2.29
CA THR A 620 8.39 -17.73 1.99
C THR A 620 9.67 -16.98 1.57
N CYS A 621 9.71 -15.65 1.42
CA CYS A 621 10.99 -14.92 1.29
C CYS A 621 10.88 -13.42 1.61
N TRP A 622 11.83 -12.85 2.38
CA TRP A 622 11.97 -11.39 2.53
C TRP A 622 13.29 -10.93 3.23
N PRO A 623 14.02 -9.89 2.76
CA PRO A 623 13.82 -9.08 1.56
C PRO A 623 14.32 -9.70 0.26
N ALA A 624 13.62 -9.38 -0.83
CA ALA A 624 13.92 -9.84 -2.18
C ALA A 624 15.33 -9.43 -2.68
N PHE A 625 15.97 -8.42 -2.10
CA PHE A 625 17.35 -8.03 -2.46
C PHE A 625 18.43 -8.90 -1.80
N LEU A 626 18.06 -9.82 -0.89
CA LEU A 626 18.95 -10.84 -0.30
C LEU A 626 18.78 -12.23 -0.93
N CYS A 627 17.80 -12.40 -1.83
CA CYS A 627 17.88 -13.47 -2.80
C CYS A 627 18.90 -12.99 -3.83
N ASP A 628 20.05 -13.65 -3.86
CA ASP A 628 21.08 -13.39 -4.85
C ASP A 628 20.46 -13.20 -6.24
N GLY A 629 20.88 -12.15 -6.95
CA GLY A 629 20.43 -11.81 -8.30
C GLY A 629 20.87 -12.83 -9.36
N SER A 630 20.76 -14.12 -9.07
CA SER A 630 21.11 -15.23 -9.94
C SER A 630 20.11 -16.37 -9.77
N ALA A 631 19.25 -16.54 -10.78
CA ALA A 631 18.75 -17.86 -11.12
C ALA A 631 18.80 -18.04 -12.65
N PRO A 632 19.07 -19.24 -13.21
CA PRO A 632 19.71 -20.43 -12.64
C PRO A 632 20.86 -20.97 -13.54
N ILE A 633 21.61 -21.99 -13.09
CA ILE A 633 21.89 -23.28 -13.81
C ILE A 633 23.04 -24.10 -13.16
N ASN A 634 22.69 -25.37 -12.92
CA ASN A 634 23.48 -26.62 -12.84
C ASN A 634 24.42 -26.98 -11.67
N ASN A 635 23.95 -27.99 -10.93
CA ASN A 635 24.62 -29.25 -10.59
C ASN A 635 26.10 -29.40 -11.00
N SER A 636 26.95 -29.60 -10.00
CA SER A 636 27.97 -30.65 -10.02
C SER A 636 28.43 -30.98 -8.60
N ASN A 637 27.81 -31.99 -8.00
CA ASN A 637 28.45 -32.76 -6.95
C ASN A 637 29.50 -33.66 -7.61
N ASN A 638 30.77 -33.29 -7.45
CA ASN A 638 31.90 -34.16 -7.71
C ASN A 638 32.04 -35.10 -6.50
N ASN A 639 31.71 -36.38 -6.67
CA ASN A 639 32.37 -37.44 -5.91
C ASN A 639 32.54 -38.70 -6.77
N ASN A 640 33.80 -39.09 -6.89
CA ASN A 640 34.32 -40.19 -7.69
C ASN A 640 34.01 -41.57 -7.08
N ASN A 641 33.64 -42.50 -7.97
CA ASN A 641 34.01 -43.92 -8.07
C ASN A 641 34.38 -44.71 -6.79
N HIS A 642 33.65 -45.80 -6.54
CA HIS A 642 34.08 -47.13 -7.01
C HIS A 642 33.07 -48.27 -6.72
N ASN A 643 32.88 -49.09 -7.77
CA ASN A 643 32.73 -50.56 -7.81
C ASN A 643 31.52 -51.28 -7.19
N ASN A 644 30.79 -51.93 -8.13
CA ASN A 644 30.58 -53.37 -8.28
C ASN A 644 29.15 -53.93 -8.12
N ASN A 645 28.71 -54.46 -9.28
CA ASN A 645 28.08 -55.76 -9.52
C ASN A 645 26.56 -55.97 -9.34
N ASN A 646 26.02 -56.46 -10.47
CA ASN A 646 25.03 -57.53 -10.67
C ASN A 646 23.56 -57.16 -10.95
N ASN A 647 23.22 -57.29 -12.24
CA ASN A 647 22.18 -58.16 -12.80
C ASN A 647 20.83 -58.26 -12.08
N ASN A 648 19.77 -57.68 -12.65
CA ASN A 648 18.81 -58.36 -13.54
C ASN A 648 17.46 -57.63 -13.60
N ASN A 649 16.95 -57.48 -14.83
CA ASN A 649 15.54 -57.50 -15.25
C ASN A 649 14.52 -56.58 -14.57
N ASN A 650 14.07 -55.54 -15.27
CA ASN A 650 12.78 -55.54 -15.99
C ASN A 650 12.39 -54.13 -16.49
N ASN A 651 12.06 -54.04 -17.78
CA ASN A 651 11.06 -53.17 -18.42
C ASN A 651 10.75 -51.79 -17.80
N ASN A 652 11.17 -50.70 -18.45
CA ASN A 652 10.30 -49.99 -19.42
C ASN A 652 10.99 -48.75 -20.02
N ASN A 653 10.66 -48.51 -21.29
CA ASN A 653 11.26 -47.55 -22.20
C ASN A 653 10.93 -46.09 -21.89
N ASN A 654 11.91 -45.23 -22.25
CA ASN A 654 11.77 -43.85 -22.72
C ASN A 654 10.43 -43.57 -23.42
N LYS A 655 9.77 -42.45 -23.08
CA LYS A 655 8.80 -41.70 -23.93
C LYS A 655 8.32 -40.42 -23.22
N ASN A 656 9.00 -39.29 -23.42
CA ASN A 656 8.41 -37.96 -23.17
C ASN A 656 9.17 -36.79 -23.86
N GLU A 657 9.76 -37.00 -25.03
CA GLU A 657 10.59 -35.97 -25.69
C GLU A 657 9.79 -34.94 -26.53
N ASP A 658 8.48 -35.11 -26.74
CA ASP A 658 7.70 -34.31 -27.70
C ASP A 658 6.58 -33.45 -27.07
N CYS A 659 6.62 -33.22 -25.76
CA CYS A 659 5.58 -32.46 -25.09
C CYS A 659 5.90 -30.96 -25.06
N PHE A 660 4.97 -30.16 -25.60
CA PHE A 660 5.14 -28.71 -25.80
C PHE A 660 5.44 -27.97 -24.48
N ALA A 661 4.80 -28.39 -23.38
CA ALA A 661 4.88 -27.75 -22.08
C ALA A 661 6.29 -27.76 -21.46
N ILE A 662 7.15 -28.73 -21.82
CA ILE A 662 8.55 -28.77 -21.33
C ILE A 662 9.31 -27.53 -21.79
N LYS A 663 9.06 -27.06 -23.01
CA LYS A 663 9.71 -25.83 -23.54
C LYS A 663 9.22 -24.57 -22.84
N LEU A 664 8.06 -24.64 -22.21
CA LEU A 664 7.46 -23.57 -21.42
C LEU A 664 7.76 -23.69 -19.92
N GLY A 665 8.59 -24.67 -19.51
CA GLY A 665 8.98 -24.88 -18.12
C GLY A 665 8.02 -25.73 -17.29
N TYR A 666 7.02 -26.36 -17.91
CA TYR A 666 6.02 -27.19 -17.23
C TYR A 666 6.21 -28.70 -17.51
N PRO A 667 5.90 -29.59 -16.54
CA PRO A 667 5.96 -31.03 -16.74
C PRO A 667 4.86 -31.53 -17.70
N CYS A 668 4.95 -32.79 -18.13
CA CYS A 668 3.96 -33.39 -19.02
C CYS A 668 3.12 -34.45 -18.30
N CYS A 669 1.83 -34.46 -18.60
CA CYS A 669 0.85 -35.29 -17.92
C CYS A 669 -0.17 -35.87 -18.89
N ASN A 670 0.32 -36.58 -19.90
CA ASN A 670 -0.49 -37.17 -20.97
C ASN A 670 -1.62 -38.12 -20.50
N SER A 671 -1.65 -38.50 -19.22
CA SER A 671 -2.68 -39.32 -18.59
C SER A 671 -3.73 -38.54 -17.79
N ASN A 672 -3.60 -37.21 -17.69
CA ASN A 672 -4.49 -36.36 -16.90
C ASN A 672 -5.58 -35.75 -17.79
N PRO A 673 -6.75 -35.41 -17.23
CA PRO A 673 -7.82 -34.76 -17.99
C PRO A 673 -7.39 -33.35 -18.42
N VAL A 674 -7.79 -32.96 -19.64
CA VAL A 674 -7.63 -31.60 -20.14
C VAL A 674 -8.57 -30.68 -19.37
N VAL A 675 -8.02 -29.69 -18.69
CA VAL A 675 -8.77 -28.69 -17.90
C VAL A 675 -8.78 -27.32 -18.55
N TYR A 676 -7.89 -27.10 -19.52
CA TYR A 676 -7.65 -25.82 -20.17
C TYR A 676 -6.96 -26.07 -21.52
N THR A 677 -7.21 -25.23 -22.51
CA THR A 677 -6.56 -25.33 -23.83
C THR A 677 -6.33 -23.93 -24.35
N ASP A 678 -5.11 -23.66 -24.79
CA ASP A 678 -4.71 -22.38 -25.36
C ASP A 678 -4.01 -22.57 -26.71
N SER A 679 -3.34 -21.54 -27.20
CA SER A 679 -2.58 -21.59 -28.44
C SER A 679 -1.34 -22.48 -28.40
N ASP A 680 -0.84 -22.82 -27.20
CA ASP A 680 0.36 -23.64 -27.03
C ASP A 680 0.02 -25.14 -26.94
N GLY A 681 -1.14 -25.50 -26.37
CA GLY A 681 -1.68 -26.86 -26.43
C GLY A 681 -2.74 -27.16 -25.36
N GLU A 682 -3.00 -28.45 -25.15
CA GLU A 682 -3.92 -28.92 -24.10
C GLU A 682 -3.19 -29.02 -22.75
N TRP A 683 -3.82 -28.53 -21.68
CA TRP A 683 -3.22 -28.46 -20.35
C TRP A 683 -4.04 -29.26 -19.33
N GLY A 684 -3.32 -29.95 -18.44
CA GLY A 684 -3.83 -30.69 -17.29
C GLY A 684 -3.26 -30.19 -15.98
N PHE A 685 -3.73 -30.78 -14.88
CA PHE A 685 -3.14 -30.62 -13.54
C PHE A 685 -2.59 -31.95 -13.04
N ASN A 686 -1.38 -31.93 -12.48
CA ASN A 686 -0.82 -33.05 -11.72
C ASN A 686 -0.59 -32.61 -10.26
N GLY A 687 -1.55 -32.91 -9.38
CA GLY A 687 -1.60 -32.31 -8.05
C GLY A 687 -1.92 -30.81 -8.17
N SER A 688 -1.08 -29.96 -7.57
CA SER A 688 -1.23 -28.49 -7.60
C SER A 688 -0.50 -27.78 -8.75
N ASN A 689 0.13 -28.52 -9.67
CA ASN A 689 0.97 -27.95 -10.74
C ASN A 689 0.37 -28.19 -12.13
N TRP A 690 0.46 -27.16 -12.97
CA TRP A 690 0.11 -27.20 -14.40
C TRP A 690 1.05 -28.12 -15.18
N CYS A 691 0.50 -28.83 -16.16
CA CYS A 691 1.25 -29.75 -17.00
C CYS A 691 0.66 -29.87 -18.41
N GLY A 692 1.50 -30.08 -19.42
CA GLY A 692 1.05 -30.23 -20.81
C GLY A 692 0.54 -31.63 -21.11
N ILE A 693 -0.54 -31.70 -21.87
CA ILE A 693 -1.15 -32.91 -22.40
C ILE A 693 -0.92 -32.90 -23.92
N GLY A 694 -0.16 -33.86 -24.42
CA GLY A 694 0.17 -33.93 -25.84
C GLY A 694 1.59 -34.42 -26.06
N GLY A 695 1.71 -35.55 -26.75
CA GLY A 695 2.94 -36.26 -27.07
C GLY A 695 2.56 -37.70 -27.46
N SER A 696 3.20 -38.27 -28.49
CA SER A 696 2.71 -39.50 -29.14
C SER A 696 2.40 -40.67 -28.18
N SER A 697 1.13 -40.85 -27.80
CA SER A 697 0.42 -42.12 -27.52
C SER A 697 -1.05 -41.87 -27.09
N ASN A 698 -1.95 -41.53 -28.00
CA ASN A 698 -3.00 -42.45 -28.50
C ASN A 698 -4.10 -41.72 -29.27
N ASN A 699 -4.23 -42.17 -30.51
CA ASN A 699 -5.36 -41.98 -31.40
C ASN A 699 -6.37 -43.12 -31.20
N ASN A 700 -7.61 -42.85 -31.63
CA ASN A 700 -8.68 -43.76 -32.06
C ASN A 700 -9.62 -44.32 -30.97
N ASN A 701 -10.96 -44.18 -31.04
CA ASN A 701 -11.82 -44.27 -32.23
C ASN A 701 -13.25 -43.69 -32.04
N ASN A 702 -13.62 -42.76 -32.93
CA ASN A 702 -14.86 -42.64 -33.73
C ASN A 702 -16.23 -43.12 -33.19
N ASN A 703 -17.25 -42.24 -33.21
CA ASN A 703 -18.12 -42.11 -34.41
C ASN A 703 -19.11 -40.93 -34.39
N ASN A 704 -19.29 -40.36 -35.58
CA ASN A 704 -20.16 -39.27 -36.02
C ASN A 704 -21.62 -39.29 -35.52
N ASN A 705 -22.16 -38.09 -35.27
CA ASN A 705 -23.35 -37.62 -35.99
C ASN A 705 -23.48 -36.09 -35.96
N ASN A 706 -23.57 -35.52 -37.16
CA ASN A 706 -23.92 -34.12 -37.44
C ASN A 706 -25.30 -33.77 -36.87
N ASN A 707 -25.40 -32.61 -36.21
CA ASN A 707 -26.48 -31.66 -36.47
C ASN A 707 -26.11 -30.26 -35.94
N ASN A 708 -26.36 -29.28 -36.79
CA ASN A 708 -26.23 -27.84 -36.54
C ASN A 708 -26.90 -27.42 -35.23
N ASN A 709 -26.15 -26.77 -34.34
CA ASN A 709 -26.48 -25.48 -33.73
C ASN A 709 -25.33 -25.03 -32.82
N ASN A 710 -24.93 -23.78 -33.02
CA ASN A 710 -23.90 -23.07 -32.29
C ASN A 710 -24.30 -22.87 -30.82
N THR A 711 -23.66 -23.58 -29.88
CA THR A 711 -23.42 -23.18 -28.47
C THR A 711 -22.45 -24.19 -27.83
N GLN A 712 -21.22 -23.78 -27.53
CA GLN A 712 -20.17 -24.65 -26.93
C GLN A 712 -20.30 -24.81 -25.39
N TYR A 713 -21.44 -24.43 -24.80
CA TYR A 713 -21.62 -24.40 -23.36
C TYR A 713 -22.90 -25.12 -22.90
N PRO A 714 -22.87 -25.88 -21.79
CA PRO A 714 -24.03 -26.57 -21.24
C PRO A 714 -25.05 -25.56 -20.70
N LYS A 715 -26.34 -25.91 -20.72
CA LYS A 715 -27.39 -25.11 -20.09
C LYS A 715 -27.47 -25.38 -18.59
N CYS A 716 -27.77 -24.38 -17.77
CA CYS A 716 -27.96 -24.55 -16.34
C CYS A 716 -29.13 -25.49 -16.06
N ASN A 717 -28.91 -26.48 -15.21
CA ASN A 717 -29.87 -27.54 -14.96
C ASN A 717 -30.93 -27.15 -13.93
N SER A 718 -30.57 -26.33 -12.94
CA SER A 718 -31.33 -25.97 -11.75
C SER A 718 -31.25 -24.48 -11.33
N SER A 719 -30.18 -23.77 -11.70
CA SER A 719 -29.93 -22.38 -11.37
C SER A 719 -30.52 -21.47 -12.44
N CYS A 720 -31.22 -20.45 -11.97
CA CYS A 720 -31.79 -19.38 -12.77
C CYS A 720 -31.20 -18.01 -12.42
N GLN A 721 -30.18 -17.99 -11.56
CA GLN A 721 -29.47 -16.78 -11.20
C GLN A 721 -28.50 -16.40 -12.32
N VAL A 722 -28.77 -15.26 -12.95
CA VAL A 722 -27.86 -14.66 -13.92
C VAL A 722 -26.73 -13.99 -13.15
N VAL A 723 -25.51 -14.50 -13.31
CA VAL A 723 -24.28 -13.91 -12.72
C VAL A 723 -23.45 -13.15 -13.74
N TYR A 724 -23.72 -13.33 -15.04
CA TYR A 724 -23.02 -12.66 -16.13
C TYR A 724 -23.88 -12.63 -17.40
N VAL A 725 -23.71 -11.61 -18.25
CA VAL A 725 -24.44 -11.45 -19.51
C VAL A 725 -23.47 -10.99 -20.58
N ASP A 726 -23.48 -11.65 -21.74
CA ASP A 726 -22.69 -11.27 -22.90
C ASP A 726 -23.46 -11.48 -24.22
N GLY A 727 -22.73 -11.55 -25.35
CA GLY A 727 -23.31 -11.77 -26.67
C GLY A 727 -23.88 -13.16 -26.92
N ASP A 728 -23.55 -14.15 -26.09
CA ASP A 728 -23.98 -15.55 -26.22
C ASP A 728 -25.20 -15.88 -25.32
N GLY A 729 -25.46 -15.08 -24.27
CA GLY A 729 -26.70 -15.15 -23.49
C GLY A 729 -26.56 -14.72 -22.02
N ASP A 730 -27.55 -15.12 -21.21
CA ASP A 730 -27.53 -14.94 -19.77
C ASP A 730 -26.85 -16.18 -19.15
N TRP A 731 -25.89 -15.98 -18.24
CA TRP A 731 -25.04 -17.03 -17.71
C TRP A 731 -25.26 -17.25 -16.21
N GLY A 732 -25.24 -18.53 -15.81
CA GLY A 732 -25.25 -18.99 -14.42
C GLY A 732 -24.01 -19.82 -14.11
N VAL A 733 -23.83 -20.16 -12.83
CA VAL A 733 -22.77 -21.04 -12.36
C VAL A 733 -23.39 -22.17 -11.53
N GLU A 734 -23.07 -23.42 -11.89
CA GLU A 734 -23.49 -24.64 -11.19
C GLU A 734 -22.31 -25.59 -11.02
N ASN A 735 -22.13 -26.18 -9.83
CA ASN A 735 -21.00 -27.08 -9.54
C ASN A 735 -19.64 -26.50 -9.95
N GLN A 736 -19.46 -25.18 -9.77
CA GLN A 736 -18.26 -24.43 -10.17
C GLN A 736 -17.99 -24.40 -11.69
N GLN A 737 -19.00 -24.66 -12.52
CA GLN A 737 -18.94 -24.59 -13.97
C GLN A 737 -19.92 -23.56 -14.54
N TRP A 738 -19.51 -22.87 -15.60
CA TRP A 738 -20.35 -21.91 -16.32
C TRP A 738 -21.39 -22.63 -17.18
N CYS A 739 -22.62 -22.11 -17.14
CA CYS A 739 -23.73 -22.64 -17.91
C CYS A 739 -24.65 -21.52 -18.43
N LEU A 740 -25.31 -21.74 -19.58
CA LEU A 740 -26.27 -20.80 -20.15
C LEU A 740 -27.64 -20.97 -19.50
N ILE A 741 -28.25 -19.87 -19.07
CA ILE A 741 -29.55 -19.86 -18.39
C ILE A 741 -30.65 -20.22 -19.38
N ASP A 742 -31.38 -21.31 -19.10
CA ASP A 742 -32.54 -21.69 -19.89
C ASP A 742 -33.80 -20.93 -19.43
N LYS A 743 -34.12 -19.85 -20.14
CA LYS A 743 -35.31 -19.01 -19.87
C LYS A 743 -36.62 -19.79 -19.86
N ASN A 744 -36.71 -20.96 -20.52
CA ASN A 744 -37.91 -21.80 -20.48
C ASN A 744 -38.04 -22.60 -19.18
N LYS A 745 -36.93 -22.98 -18.53
CA LYS A 745 -36.93 -23.61 -17.20
C LYS A 745 -37.18 -22.61 -16.09
N CYS A 746 -36.60 -21.41 -16.22
CA CYS A 746 -36.63 -20.38 -15.18
C CYS A 746 -37.96 -19.62 -15.03
N ASN A 747 -38.90 -19.84 -15.96
CA ASN A 747 -40.25 -19.28 -15.91
C ASN A 747 -41.31 -20.25 -15.36
N ASN A 748 -40.91 -21.32 -14.65
CA ASN A 748 -41.87 -22.29 -14.13
C ASN A 748 -42.62 -21.76 -12.89
N SER A 749 -43.86 -21.30 -13.08
CA SER A 749 -44.74 -20.75 -12.04
C SER A 749 -45.17 -21.76 -10.96
N GLN A 750 -44.87 -23.05 -11.13
CA GLN A 750 -45.21 -24.08 -10.13
C GLN A 750 -44.25 -24.13 -8.94
N CYS A 751 -42.99 -23.74 -9.08
CA CYS A 751 -42.01 -23.76 -7.98
C CYS A 751 -41.28 -22.42 -7.86
N PRO A 752 -41.74 -21.53 -6.99
CA PRO A 752 -41.30 -20.15 -6.98
C PRO A 752 -39.82 -19.98 -6.61
N GLY A 753 -39.20 -20.93 -5.90
CA GLY A 753 -37.78 -20.84 -5.51
C GLY A 753 -36.77 -21.16 -6.63
N ILE A 754 -37.21 -21.69 -7.78
CA ILE A 754 -36.32 -21.98 -8.92
C ILE A 754 -35.61 -20.71 -9.40
N LYS A 755 -36.32 -19.57 -9.43
CA LYS A 755 -35.73 -18.27 -9.83
C LYS A 755 -34.61 -17.79 -8.89
N TYR A 756 -34.59 -18.29 -7.67
CA TYR A 756 -33.58 -17.97 -6.65
C TYR A 756 -32.51 -19.07 -6.51
N GLY A 757 -32.49 -20.06 -7.40
CA GLY A 757 -31.50 -21.15 -7.40
C GLY A 757 -31.84 -22.32 -6.48
N TYR A 758 -33.06 -22.40 -5.94
CA TYR A 758 -33.50 -23.53 -5.11
C TYR A 758 -34.35 -24.53 -5.93
N PRO A 759 -34.10 -25.85 -5.81
CA PRO A 759 -34.87 -26.87 -6.52
C PRO A 759 -36.32 -26.99 -6.01
N CYS A 760 -37.22 -27.58 -6.81
CA CYS A 760 -38.55 -27.98 -6.31
C CYS A 760 -38.40 -29.14 -5.31
N CYS A 761 -39.12 -29.10 -4.18
CA CYS A 761 -39.24 -30.26 -3.32
C CYS A 761 -40.04 -31.38 -4.00
N SER A 762 -39.64 -32.64 -3.83
CA SER A 762 -40.41 -33.81 -4.26
C SER A 762 -41.67 -34.05 -3.42
N HIS A 763 -41.76 -33.37 -2.27
CA HIS A 763 -42.87 -33.45 -1.31
C HIS A 763 -43.54 -32.09 -1.08
N ARG A 764 -44.68 -32.10 -0.38
CA ARG A 764 -45.44 -30.89 -0.02
C ARG A 764 -45.34 -30.48 1.47
N ASN A 765 -44.36 -31.02 2.19
CA ASN A 765 -44.13 -30.66 3.60
C ASN A 765 -43.47 -29.29 3.72
N VAL A 766 -44.17 -28.33 4.31
CA VAL A 766 -43.68 -26.96 4.49
C VAL A 766 -42.89 -26.88 5.78
N TYR A 767 -41.62 -26.47 5.67
CA TYR A 767 -40.73 -26.19 6.78
C TYR A 767 -40.74 -24.69 7.14
N MET A 768 -40.86 -23.81 6.14
CA MET A 768 -40.91 -22.35 6.30
C MET A 768 -41.78 -21.73 5.21
N GLU A 769 -42.41 -20.58 5.50
CA GLU A 769 -43.12 -19.76 4.52
C GLU A 769 -42.74 -18.28 4.72
N ASP A 770 -42.39 -17.61 3.63
CA ASP A 770 -42.03 -16.18 3.60
C ASP A 770 -42.67 -15.48 2.39
N ASN A 771 -42.23 -14.26 2.09
CA ASN A 771 -42.76 -13.48 0.96
C ASN A 771 -42.37 -14.07 -0.41
N ASP A 772 -41.40 -14.98 -0.46
CA ASP A 772 -40.87 -15.60 -1.67
C ASP A 772 -41.48 -16.97 -1.96
N GLY A 773 -42.11 -17.60 -0.97
CA GLY A 773 -42.98 -18.77 -1.14
C GLY A 773 -42.96 -19.73 0.05
N LYS A 774 -43.42 -20.96 -0.19
CA LYS A 774 -43.32 -22.07 0.78
C LYS A 774 -42.05 -22.86 0.50
N TRP A 775 -41.37 -23.26 1.57
CA TRP A 775 -40.05 -23.89 1.53
C TRP A 775 -40.05 -25.19 2.32
N GLY A 776 -39.33 -26.19 1.81
CA GLY A 776 -39.08 -27.47 2.47
C GLY A 776 -37.57 -27.75 2.55
N ILE A 777 -37.22 -28.85 3.20
CA ILE A 777 -35.84 -29.34 3.27
C ILE A 777 -35.81 -30.78 2.74
N GLU A 778 -35.01 -31.03 1.73
CA GLU A 778 -34.81 -32.34 1.11
C GLU A 778 -33.31 -32.59 0.94
N ASN A 779 -32.81 -33.75 1.39
CA ASN A 779 -31.37 -34.09 1.40
C ASN A 779 -30.49 -33.01 2.08
N ASP A 780 -30.92 -32.48 3.23
CA ASP A 780 -30.24 -31.42 3.97
C ASP A 780 -30.07 -30.09 3.18
N GLN A 781 -30.84 -29.89 2.12
CA GLN A 781 -30.84 -28.68 1.30
C GLN A 781 -32.23 -28.04 1.23
N TRP A 782 -32.27 -26.71 1.15
CA TRP A 782 -33.51 -25.96 0.95
C TRP A 782 -34.09 -26.21 -0.44
N CYS A 783 -35.39 -26.45 -0.49
CA CYS A 783 -36.16 -26.61 -1.72
C CYS A 783 -37.46 -25.81 -1.64
N SER A 784 -38.01 -25.42 -2.78
CA SER A 784 -39.28 -24.70 -2.86
C SER A 784 -40.45 -25.67 -3.04
N ILE A 785 -41.51 -25.48 -2.26
CA ILE A 785 -42.69 -26.32 -2.29
C ILE A 785 -43.50 -25.99 -3.54
N PRO A 786 -43.81 -26.98 -4.40
CA PRO A 786 -44.63 -26.74 -5.58
C PRO A 786 -46.06 -26.35 -5.19
N TYR A 787 -46.62 -25.34 -5.86
CA TYR A 787 -48.03 -24.94 -5.73
C TYR A 787 -48.98 -26.08 -6.15
#